data_AF-A0A7S2QKY6-F1
#
_entry.id   AF-A0A7S2QKY6-F1
#
_cell.length_a   1.000
_cell.length_b   1.000
_cell.length_c   1.000
_cell.angle_alpha   90.00
_cell.angle_beta   90.00
_cell.angle_gamma   90.00
#
_symmetry.space_group_name_H-M   'P 1'
#
loop_
_entity.id
_entity.type
_entity.pdbx_description
1 polymer ?
#
loop_
_entity_poly.entity_id
_entity_poly.type
_entity_poly.pdbx_seq_one_letter_code
_entity_poly.pdbx_strand_id
1 'polypeptide(L)'
;AADVAHAVGPPIFGGPPMEEAFTVWLSNWRNFYAHGGDGAVPQLEDGQLPEAFSGVAPKAVHSEGGAASGVVTEGMGYALMVEGMMATRGDKWAKQLALGLARSWAGMVQGNGSDLGRPLGGADEADGSASEVNVRPYGASAIPGVGPAGVATWKFPRELCYDLSNASIPCHGSATDGDEDAIMGMIYLAGALDYPADMVDMAVRSVVAFASADLGFPDLFRTLPDGTRVYVPKAGSQWGGLTPPDGTFKREAGVPDWCYVPAYFAPANYRTFRDFLRGHWDASFDGYLPPHLDGSPTTLQNLVDAFDSAILAGYNILYYSSCESGSVSNWVGVKAACDSNETLSCEGVPWQHTPYVGEERGTCSASGTGWGQYGADASRMPWRVAMDFALFPEESESVRMFDRKGLEDTSIQFNARHYLNRFVTQYRRFGKCDGGVAGGCDCDYGDCRPNATQAFPLSAAFEIHTSKKVPTAPTKRAPGIVCDNVPNIGQSWWAGFMSWPTFTAFIAPYDEEVQSADLSASQAMNETTSRTWLHSIAYLCDFRKFNAKYYYKIGGAVCQKTYFHASQEVIATMIMSGSVPPLPGRGADPTAVVRKSEVVSGSAAATTAGDSQGAPAYAAGHSSLGFATAAGVAALAAVV
;
A
#
# COMPACT_ATOMS: atom_id res chain seq x y z
N ALA A 1 25.53 -22.89 18.41
CA ALA A 1 25.07 -24.17 17.81
C ALA A 1 25.41 -24.12 16.32
N ALA A 2 25.28 -25.22 15.57
CA ALA A 2 25.28 -25.09 14.11
C ALA A 2 23.88 -24.62 13.70
N ASP A 3 23.79 -23.45 13.06
CA ASP A 3 22.53 -22.95 12.54
C ASP A 3 22.06 -23.88 11.42
N VAL A 4 21.02 -24.66 11.72
CA VAL A 4 20.19 -25.23 10.67
C VAL A 4 19.43 -24.04 10.10
N ALA A 5 19.95 -23.45 9.02
CA ALA A 5 19.20 -22.48 8.24
C ALA A 5 17.96 -23.19 7.68
N HIS A 6 16.81 -23.00 8.32
CA HIS A 6 15.53 -23.46 7.78
C HIS A 6 15.34 -22.73 6.45
N ALA A 7 15.39 -23.47 5.34
CA ALA A 7 15.25 -22.89 4.02
C ALA A 7 13.88 -22.21 3.92
N VAL A 8 13.88 -20.90 3.67
CA VAL A 8 12.66 -20.12 3.55
C VAL A 8 11.80 -20.71 2.43
N GLY A 9 10.61 -21.18 2.79
CA GLY A 9 9.67 -21.77 1.84
C GLY A 9 9.20 -20.70 0.85
N PRO A 10 9.09 -21.01 -0.46
CA PRO A 10 8.61 -20.03 -1.42
C PRO A 10 7.17 -19.59 -1.10
N PRO A 11 6.82 -18.32 -1.39
CA PRO A 11 5.44 -17.83 -1.43
C PRO A 11 4.45 -18.81 -2.06
N ILE A 12 3.32 -19.05 -1.39
CA ILE A 12 2.22 -19.85 -1.94
C ILE A 12 1.17 -18.92 -2.53
N PHE A 13 0.84 -19.20 -3.78
CA PHE A 13 -0.17 -18.47 -4.52
C PHE A 13 -1.42 -19.33 -4.78
N GLY A 14 -2.57 -18.67 -4.82
CA GLY A 14 -3.91 -19.29 -4.92
C GLY A 14 -4.27 -19.91 -6.27
N GLY A 15 -3.30 -20.04 -7.18
CA GLY A 15 -3.47 -20.72 -8.47
C GLY A 15 -4.55 -20.09 -9.36
N PRO A 16 -5.08 -20.85 -10.34
CA PRO A 16 -6.00 -20.33 -11.35
C PRO A 16 -7.25 -19.61 -10.82
N PRO A 17 -7.93 -20.05 -9.74
CA PRO A 17 -9.07 -19.30 -9.19
C PRO A 17 -8.70 -17.89 -8.72
N MET A 18 -7.50 -17.72 -8.13
CA MET A 18 -7.02 -16.43 -7.65
C MET A 18 -6.51 -15.55 -8.80
N GLU A 19 -5.89 -16.14 -9.83
CA GLU A 19 -5.53 -15.46 -11.08
C GLU A 19 -6.77 -14.93 -11.82
N GLU A 20 -7.87 -15.72 -11.86
CA GLU A 20 -9.16 -15.29 -12.40
C GLU A 20 -9.77 -14.14 -11.58
N ALA A 21 -9.82 -14.28 -10.25
CA ALA A 21 -10.31 -13.23 -9.36
C ALA A 21 -9.54 -11.90 -9.51
N PHE A 22 -8.20 -11.97 -9.56
CA PHE A 22 -7.35 -10.80 -9.82
C PHE A 22 -7.67 -10.16 -11.18
N THR A 23 -7.79 -10.96 -12.24
CA THR A 23 -8.11 -10.48 -13.58
C THR A 23 -9.45 -9.74 -13.64
N VAL A 24 -10.48 -10.28 -12.96
CA VAL A 24 -11.80 -9.65 -12.87
C VAL A 24 -11.74 -8.36 -12.05
N TRP A 25 -11.04 -8.34 -10.91
CA TRP A 25 -10.89 -7.13 -10.10
C TRP A 25 -10.11 -6.04 -10.82
N LEU A 26 -8.97 -6.34 -11.45
CA LEU A 26 -8.20 -5.40 -12.26
C LEU A 26 -9.05 -4.80 -13.38
N SER A 27 -9.82 -5.64 -14.09
CA SER A 27 -10.72 -5.17 -15.15
C SER A 27 -11.92 -4.39 -14.63
N ASN A 28 -12.38 -4.63 -13.39
CA ASN A 28 -13.43 -3.82 -12.77
C ASN A 28 -12.89 -2.47 -12.29
N TRP A 29 -11.69 -2.47 -11.69
CA TRP A 29 -11.05 -1.33 -11.06
C TRP A 29 -10.55 -0.29 -12.06
N ARG A 30 -10.02 -0.72 -13.21
CA ARG A 30 -9.68 0.16 -14.36
C ARG A 30 -10.85 1.03 -14.85
N ASN A 31 -12.10 0.72 -14.50
CA ASN A 31 -13.27 1.52 -14.86
C ASN A 31 -13.47 2.78 -14.00
N PHE A 32 -12.74 2.92 -12.89
CA PHE A 32 -12.74 4.13 -12.06
C PHE A 32 -11.77 5.21 -12.58
N TYR A 33 -10.95 4.90 -13.59
CA TYR A 33 -9.97 5.83 -14.14
C TYR A 33 -10.63 6.87 -15.05
N ALA A 34 -10.65 8.12 -14.60
CA ALA A 34 -11.04 9.25 -15.42
C ALA A 34 -9.92 9.66 -16.39
N HIS A 35 -10.29 10.44 -17.39
CA HIS A 35 -9.32 11.23 -18.15
C HIS A 35 -8.95 12.45 -17.33
N GLY A 36 -7.67 12.64 -17.00
CA GLY A 36 -7.17 13.85 -16.31
C GLY A 36 -7.28 15.13 -17.15
N GLY A 37 -7.83 15.01 -18.36
CA GLY A 37 -8.26 16.11 -19.24
C GLY A 37 -9.40 16.97 -18.68
N ASP A 38 -10.07 16.51 -17.62
CA ASP A 38 -11.19 17.18 -16.96
C ASP A 38 -10.80 18.35 -16.04
N GLY A 39 -9.50 18.55 -15.79
CA GLY A 39 -8.97 19.58 -14.90
C GLY A 39 -8.91 19.18 -13.42
N ALA A 40 -9.12 17.89 -13.10
CA ALA A 40 -9.05 17.38 -11.73
C ALA A 40 -7.63 17.44 -11.12
N VAL A 41 -6.60 17.46 -11.98
CA VAL A 41 -5.18 17.58 -11.63
C VAL A 41 -4.49 18.53 -12.61
N PRO A 42 -3.36 19.16 -12.21
CA PRO A 42 -2.53 19.94 -13.13
C PRO A 42 -2.07 19.12 -14.34
N GLN A 43 -1.95 19.78 -15.50
CA GLN A 43 -1.45 19.18 -16.73
C GLN A 43 -0.12 19.82 -17.12
N LEU A 44 0.84 18.98 -17.44
CA LEU A 44 2.15 19.36 -17.97
C LEU A 44 2.17 19.18 -19.49
N GLU A 45 3.03 19.93 -20.16
CA GLU A 45 3.34 19.79 -21.59
C GLU A 45 4.36 18.66 -21.84
N ASP A 46 4.36 18.07 -23.04
CA ASP A 46 5.26 16.96 -23.39
C ASP A 46 6.74 17.32 -23.21
N GLY A 47 7.13 18.57 -23.50
CA GLY A 47 8.50 19.06 -23.33
C GLY A 47 8.97 19.23 -21.88
N GLN A 48 8.09 18.98 -20.90
CA GLN A 48 8.41 19.02 -19.46
C GLN A 48 8.58 17.62 -18.85
N LEU A 49 8.50 16.56 -19.66
CA LEU A 49 8.46 15.16 -19.21
C LEU A 49 9.48 14.30 -19.98
N PRO A 50 9.85 13.12 -19.47
CA PRO A 50 10.57 12.09 -20.22
C PRO A 50 9.92 11.78 -21.59
N GLU A 51 10.73 11.36 -22.58
CA GLU A 51 10.29 11.16 -23.98
C GLU A 51 9.12 10.15 -24.08
N ALA A 52 9.10 9.16 -23.18
CA ALA A 52 8.07 8.14 -23.07
C ALA A 52 6.64 8.70 -22.83
N PHE A 53 6.50 9.94 -22.36
CA PHE A 53 5.20 10.60 -22.16
C PHE A 53 4.67 11.34 -23.39
N SER A 54 5.44 11.43 -24.49
CA SER A 54 5.04 12.15 -25.70
C SER A 54 3.72 11.62 -26.28
N GLY A 55 2.73 12.51 -26.46
CA GLY A 55 1.37 12.18 -26.88
C GLY A 55 0.53 11.39 -25.88
N VAL A 56 1.02 11.12 -24.66
CA VAL A 56 0.25 10.40 -23.63
C VAL A 56 -0.71 11.34 -22.91
N ALA A 57 -2.01 11.05 -23.02
CA ALA A 57 -3.05 11.77 -22.29
C ALA A 57 -3.03 11.45 -20.77
N PRO A 58 -3.21 12.44 -19.88
CA PRO A 58 -3.24 12.23 -18.44
C PRO A 58 -4.41 11.35 -18.00
N LYS A 59 -4.20 10.57 -16.95
CA LYS A 59 -5.18 9.70 -16.27
C LYS A 59 -5.23 10.03 -14.79
N ALA A 60 -6.43 10.10 -14.24
CA ALA A 60 -6.63 10.45 -12.84
C ALA A 60 -7.64 9.51 -12.18
N VAL A 61 -7.52 9.37 -10.86
CA VAL A 61 -8.40 8.58 -10.02
C VAL A 61 -9.23 9.52 -9.16
N HIS A 62 -10.53 9.61 -9.43
CA HIS A 62 -11.45 10.31 -8.53
C HIS A 62 -11.85 9.41 -7.37
N SER A 63 -11.61 9.88 -6.17
CA SER A 63 -12.13 9.29 -4.94
C SER A 63 -13.61 9.67 -4.79
N GLU A 64 -14.49 8.72 -5.10
CA GLU A 64 -15.93 8.84 -4.83
C GLU A 64 -16.29 8.19 -3.49
N GLY A 65 -16.52 9.03 -2.47
CA GLY A 65 -17.07 8.67 -1.17
C GLY A 65 -16.10 8.84 0.01
N GLY A 66 -16.64 9.29 1.16
CA GLY A 66 -15.85 9.60 2.36
C GLY A 66 -15.43 11.08 2.44
N ALA A 67 -14.43 11.38 3.27
CA ALA A 67 -13.88 12.74 3.41
C ALA A 67 -12.95 13.15 2.24
N ALA A 68 -12.52 12.17 1.45
CA ALA A 68 -11.72 12.35 0.24
C ALA A 68 -12.64 12.52 -0.99
N SER A 69 -13.10 13.75 -1.23
CA SER A 69 -13.57 14.20 -2.54
C SER A 69 -12.39 14.54 -3.46
N GLY A 70 -12.56 14.44 -4.78
CA GLY A 70 -11.52 14.78 -5.75
C GLY A 70 -10.47 13.67 -5.93
N VAL A 71 -9.25 14.04 -6.30
CA VAL A 71 -8.12 13.13 -6.51
C VAL A 71 -7.22 13.15 -5.28
N VAL A 72 -6.85 11.99 -4.75
CA VAL A 72 -5.92 11.86 -3.61
C VAL A 72 -4.69 11.02 -3.97
N THR A 73 -3.54 11.34 -3.37
CA THR A 73 -2.28 10.64 -3.67
C THR A 73 -2.35 9.16 -3.36
N GLU A 74 -2.99 8.75 -2.25
CA GLU A 74 -3.22 7.33 -1.93
C GLU A 74 -3.84 6.58 -3.13
N GLY A 75 -4.92 7.14 -3.70
CA GLY A 75 -5.62 6.51 -4.80
C GLY A 75 -4.82 6.51 -6.11
N MET A 76 -4.07 7.58 -6.38
CA MET A 76 -3.15 7.67 -7.52
C MET A 76 -1.97 6.70 -7.38
N GLY A 77 -1.43 6.54 -6.17
CA GLY A 77 -0.33 5.64 -5.83
C GLY A 77 -0.71 4.19 -6.07
N TYR A 78 -1.86 3.74 -5.55
CA TYR A 78 -2.39 2.40 -5.83
C TYR A 78 -2.49 2.12 -7.34
N ALA A 79 -3.07 3.05 -8.10
CA ALA A 79 -3.22 2.94 -9.55
C ALA A 79 -1.87 2.81 -10.26
N LEU A 80 -0.92 3.69 -9.94
CA LEU A 80 0.40 3.71 -10.57
C LEU A 80 1.24 2.49 -10.19
N MET A 81 1.18 2.02 -8.94
CA MET A 81 1.81 0.78 -8.48
C MET A 81 1.33 -0.44 -9.30
N VAL A 82 0.02 -0.69 -9.31
CA VAL A 82 -0.55 -1.89 -9.95
C VAL A 82 -0.34 -1.83 -11.48
N GLU A 83 -0.59 -0.69 -12.11
CA GLU A 83 -0.41 -0.57 -13.57
C GLU A 83 1.07 -0.60 -13.98
N GLY A 84 1.99 -0.07 -13.17
CA GLY A 84 3.43 -0.22 -13.36
C GLY A 84 3.86 -1.69 -13.30
N MET A 85 3.44 -2.42 -12.26
CA MET A 85 3.69 -3.86 -12.15
C MET A 85 3.11 -4.64 -13.35
N MET A 86 1.87 -4.37 -13.74
CA MET A 86 1.26 -5.05 -14.90
C MET A 86 1.95 -4.69 -16.23
N ALA A 87 2.48 -3.47 -16.37
CA ALA A 87 3.27 -3.07 -17.53
C ALA A 87 4.55 -3.92 -17.67
N THR A 88 5.26 -4.23 -16.58
CA THR A 88 6.45 -5.11 -16.64
C THR A 88 6.13 -6.55 -17.01
N ARG A 89 4.90 -7.01 -16.76
CA ARG A 89 4.40 -8.31 -17.22
C ARG A 89 4.00 -8.31 -18.70
N GLY A 90 4.17 -7.19 -19.40
CA GLY A 90 3.86 -7.04 -20.82
C GLY A 90 2.42 -6.60 -21.12
N ASP A 91 1.63 -6.20 -20.12
CA ASP A 91 0.32 -5.59 -20.39
C ASP A 91 0.52 -4.19 -21.00
N LYS A 92 0.30 -4.11 -22.32
CA LYS A 92 0.42 -2.87 -23.10
C LYS A 92 -0.61 -1.81 -22.71
N TRP A 93 -1.77 -2.22 -22.22
CA TRP A 93 -2.79 -1.30 -21.73
C TRP A 93 -2.39 -0.75 -20.36
N ALA A 94 -1.86 -1.61 -19.48
CA ALA A 94 -1.26 -1.17 -18.21
C ALA A 94 -0.16 -0.13 -18.44
N LYS A 95 0.75 -0.39 -19.39
CA LYS A 95 1.82 0.55 -19.74
C LYS A 95 1.30 1.94 -20.16
N GLN A 96 0.23 1.99 -20.96
CA GLN A 96 -0.41 3.26 -21.34
C GLN A 96 -1.09 3.96 -20.17
N LEU A 97 -1.75 3.20 -19.28
CA LEU A 97 -2.38 3.72 -18.08
C LEU A 97 -1.35 4.26 -17.08
N ALA A 98 -0.27 3.52 -16.81
CA ALA A 98 0.83 3.92 -15.95
C ALA A 98 1.52 5.20 -16.44
N LEU A 99 1.77 5.35 -17.75
CA LEU A 99 2.26 6.62 -18.33
C LEU A 99 1.25 7.77 -18.11
N GLY A 100 -0.05 7.52 -18.32
CA GLY A 100 -1.08 8.53 -18.06
C GLY A 100 -1.19 8.95 -16.59
N LEU A 101 -1.03 8.00 -15.67
CA LEU A 101 -1.07 8.21 -14.22
C LEU A 101 0.19 8.92 -13.72
N ALA A 102 1.38 8.52 -14.17
CA ALA A 102 2.63 9.19 -13.83
C ALA A 102 2.71 10.62 -14.40
N ARG A 103 2.10 10.89 -15.55
CA ARG A 103 1.93 12.26 -16.08
C ARG A 103 1.11 13.13 -15.13
N SER A 104 -0.01 12.61 -14.65
CA SER A 104 -0.85 13.29 -13.65
C SER A 104 -0.13 13.46 -12.32
N TRP A 105 0.64 12.46 -11.87
CA TRP A 105 1.47 12.55 -10.67
C TRP A 105 2.48 13.69 -10.78
N ALA A 106 3.23 13.76 -11.88
CA ALA A 106 4.16 14.86 -12.14
C ALA A 106 3.44 16.23 -12.14
N GLY A 107 2.21 16.30 -12.64
CA GLY A 107 1.34 17.48 -12.52
C GLY A 107 1.00 17.82 -11.07
N MET A 108 0.61 16.84 -10.25
CA MET A 108 0.33 17.00 -8.82
C MET A 108 1.59 17.39 -8.01
N VAL A 109 2.78 16.98 -8.44
CA VAL A 109 4.06 17.47 -7.90
C VAL A 109 4.28 18.94 -8.26
N GLN A 110 4.03 19.35 -9.51
CA GLN A 110 4.50 20.64 -10.05
C GLN A 110 3.51 21.81 -9.99
N GLY A 111 2.19 21.55 -9.89
CA GLY A 111 1.17 22.58 -9.96
C GLY A 111 0.82 23.08 -11.37
N ASN A 112 -0.05 24.09 -11.45
CA ASN A 112 -0.50 24.73 -12.69
C ASN A 112 -0.32 26.27 -12.64
N GLY A 113 -0.46 26.94 -13.78
CA GLY A 113 -0.56 28.41 -13.83
C GLY A 113 0.62 29.14 -13.16
N SER A 114 0.33 29.91 -12.11
CA SER A 114 1.32 30.63 -11.28
C SER A 114 2.29 29.71 -10.54
N ASP A 115 1.89 28.47 -10.31
CA ASP A 115 2.62 27.50 -9.49
C ASP A 115 3.59 26.69 -10.35
N LEU A 116 3.53 26.81 -11.68
CA LEU A 116 4.45 26.16 -12.62
C LEU A 116 5.91 26.58 -12.33
N GLY A 117 6.61 25.71 -11.61
CA GLY A 117 7.98 25.97 -11.12
C GLY A 117 8.16 25.74 -9.62
N ARG A 118 7.07 25.61 -8.86
CA ARG A 118 7.03 25.49 -7.40
C ARG A 118 6.41 24.15 -7.00
N PRO A 119 7.23 23.15 -6.59
CA PRO A 119 6.67 21.85 -6.24
C PRO A 119 5.76 21.92 -5.02
N LEU A 120 4.61 21.24 -5.07
CA LEU A 120 3.49 21.42 -4.15
C LEU A 120 3.42 20.38 -3.02
N GLY A 121 4.29 19.35 -3.06
CA GLY A 121 4.43 18.38 -1.96
C GLY A 121 5.10 18.94 -0.70
N GLY A 122 5.59 20.19 -0.74
CA GLY A 122 6.17 20.90 0.40
C GLY A 122 5.11 21.57 1.28
N ALA A 123 5.56 22.44 2.19
CA ALA A 123 4.71 23.10 3.18
C ALA A 123 4.41 24.57 2.85
N ASP A 124 3.15 24.98 3.09
CA ASP A 124 2.73 26.38 3.34
C ASP A 124 3.20 27.42 2.30
N GLU A 125 3.48 27.00 1.06
CA GLU A 125 4.04 27.77 -0.08
C GLU A 125 5.33 28.56 0.22
N ALA A 126 5.97 28.33 1.36
CA ALA A 126 7.17 29.03 1.77
C ALA A 126 8.31 28.73 0.78
N ASP A 127 8.94 29.79 0.24
CA ASP A 127 10.06 29.66 -0.70
C ASP A 127 11.12 28.71 -0.10
N GLY A 128 11.36 27.59 -0.79
CA GLY A 128 12.32 26.55 -0.38
C GLY A 128 11.71 25.29 0.26
N SER A 129 10.51 25.31 0.85
CA SER A 129 9.97 24.17 1.64
C SER A 129 9.76 22.86 0.87
N ALA A 130 9.82 22.92 -0.45
CA ALA A 130 9.69 21.77 -1.33
C ALA A 130 11.04 21.30 -1.93
N SER A 131 12.10 22.10 -1.86
CA SER A 131 13.37 21.89 -2.57
C SER A 131 14.62 22.01 -1.68
N GLU A 132 14.46 22.50 -0.45
CA GLU A 132 15.49 22.66 0.55
C GLU A 132 15.20 21.71 1.73
N VAL A 133 16.25 21.20 2.38
CA VAL A 133 16.10 20.23 3.49
C VAL A 133 16.19 20.92 4.85
N ASN A 134 16.95 22.00 4.94
CA ASN A 134 17.21 22.78 6.15
C ASN A 134 16.14 23.84 6.46
N VAL A 135 14.90 23.61 6.02
CA VAL A 135 13.74 24.50 6.19
C VAL A 135 12.61 23.79 6.95
N ARG A 136 11.47 24.46 7.11
CA ARG A 136 10.32 23.94 7.84
C ARG A 136 9.25 23.40 6.88
N PRO A 137 8.66 22.22 7.17
CA PRO A 137 9.19 21.13 8.00
C PRO A 137 10.40 20.47 7.34
N TYR A 138 11.19 19.71 8.10
CA TYR A 138 12.42 19.12 7.57
C TYR A 138 12.17 18.08 6.47
N GLY A 139 12.96 18.20 5.39
CA GLY A 139 12.94 17.33 4.21
C GLY A 139 12.46 18.04 2.93
N ALA A 140 13.07 17.71 1.79
CA ALA A 140 12.69 18.26 0.48
C ALA A 140 11.75 17.31 -0.27
N SER A 141 10.59 17.81 -0.70
CA SER A 141 9.56 17.03 -1.40
C SER A 141 9.78 16.86 -2.90
N ALA A 142 10.73 17.57 -3.49
CA ALA A 142 11.05 17.49 -4.91
C ALA A 142 12.54 17.79 -5.14
N ILE A 143 13.14 17.06 -6.09
CA ILE A 143 14.55 17.24 -6.44
C ILE A 143 14.66 17.92 -7.81
N PRO A 144 15.35 19.08 -7.91
CA PRO A 144 15.58 19.77 -9.17
C PRO A 144 16.22 18.88 -10.24
N GLY A 145 15.76 19.00 -11.49
CA GLY A 145 16.26 18.22 -12.61
C GLY A 145 15.45 18.48 -13.89
N VAL A 146 15.55 17.57 -14.87
CA VAL A 146 14.79 17.69 -16.12
C VAL A 146 13.36 17.20 -15.90
N GLY A 147 12.42 18.13 -15.81
CA GLY A 147 11.01 17.83 -15.55
C GLY A 147 10.70 17.48 -14.08
N PRO A 148 9.41 17.43 -13.69
CA PRO A 148 9.03 17.25 -12.28
C PRO A 148 9.27 15.84 -11.76
N ALA A 149 9.88 15.75 -10.57
CA ALA A 149 10.09 14.50 -9.83
C ALA A 149 10.02 14.81 -8.33
N GLY A 150 9.28 13.99 -7.57
CA GLY A 150 9.01 14.27 -6.16
C GLY A 150 7.76 13.57 -5.62
N VAL A 151 7.45 13.90 -4.37
CA VAL A 151 6.20 13.55 -3.68
C VAL A 151 5.13 14.62 -3.95
N ALA A 152 3.87 14.21 -4.04
CA ALA A 152 2.79 15.06 -4.55
C ALA A 152 1.93 15.65 -3.41
N THR A 153 1.22 16.76 -3.65
CA THR A 153 0.22 17.22 -2.66
C THR A 153 -0.87 16.16 -2.49
N TRP A 154 -1.20 15.81 -1.24
CA TRP A 154 -2.05 14.67 -0.92
C TRP A 154 -3.46 14.69 -1.52
N LYS A 155 -3.97 15.88 -1.92
CA LYS A 155 -5.34 16.06 -2.45
C LYS A 155 -5.44 17.19 -3.48
N PHE A 156 -6.20 16.94 -4.56
CA PHE A 156 -6.56 17.88 -5.61
C PHE A 156 -8.05 17.82 -5.96
N PRO A 157 -8.67 18.93 -6.43
CA PRO A 157 -8.16 20.30 -6.40
C PRO A 157 -7.83 20.74 -4.97
N ARG A 158 -6.78 21.57 -4.79
CA ARG A 158 -6.23 21.93 -3.47
C ARG A 158 -7.24 22.74 -2.64
N GLU A 159 -8.19 23.38 -3.29
CA GLU A 159 -9.28 24.13 -2.70
C GLU A 159 -10.24 23.23 -1.88
N LEU A 160 -10.24 21.91 -2.11
CA LEU A 160 -11.06 20.94 -1.36
C LEU A 160 -10.59 20.72 0.09
N CYS A 161 -9.59 21.47 0.57
CA CYS A 161 -9.20 21.54 1.99
C CYS A 161 -9.75 22.79 2.72
N TYR A 162 -10.27 23.79 1.99
CA TYR A 162 -10.86 25.00 2.61
C TYR A 162 -12.07 24.63 3.50
N ASP A 163 -12.94 23.76 3.00
CA ASP A 163 -14.17 23.34 3.72
C ASP A 163 -13.89 22.39 4.91
N LEU A 164 -12.72 21.76 4.96
CA LEU A 164 -12.39 20.74 5.97
C LEU A 164 -11.83 21.32 7.28
N SER A 165 -11.30 22.55 7.24
CA SER A 165 -10.45 23.11 8.30
C SER A 165 -10.99 24.39 8.95
N ASN A 166 -12.08 24.98 8.42
CA ASN A 166 -12.46 26.39 8.64
C ASN A 166 -11.33 27.39 8.31
N ALA A 167 -10.28 26.97 7.60
CA ALA A 167 -9.15 27.79 7.23
C ALA A 167 -9.15 28.02 5.72
N SER A 168 -8.76 29.23 5.30
CA SER A 168 -8.52 29.57 3.90
C SER A 168 -7.16 29.04 3.41
N ILE A 169 -6.79 27.82 3.82
CA ILE A 169 -5.52 27.17 3.52
C ILE A 169 -5.78 26.02 2.53
N PRO A 170 -5.14 26.01 1.35
CA PRO A 170 -5.28 24.92 0.38
C PRO A 170 -4.76 23.60 0.94
N CYS A 171 -4.99 22.50 0.23
CA CYS A 171 -4.23 21.28 0.50
C CYS A 171 -2.75 21.55 0.22
N HIS A 172 -1.90 21.17 1.18
CA HIS A 172 -0.45 21.21 1.16
C HIS A 172 0.11 19.90 1.68
N GLY A 173 1.39 19.65 1.44
CA GLY A 173 2.08 18.47 1.94
C GLY A 173 1.67 17.18 1.25
N SER A 174 2.50 16.17 1.46
CA SER A 174 2.31 14.84 0.88
C SER A 174 1.63 13.87 1.85
N ALA A 175 1.44 12.63 1.40
CA ALA A 175 0.91 11.55 2.23
C ALA A 175 1.62 10.25 1.83
N THR A 176 2.40 9.73 2.78
CA THR A 176 3.45 8.73 2.58
C THR A 176 2.97 7.46 1.88
N ASP A 177 1.72 7.04 2.15
CA ASP A 177 1.09 5.89 1.51
C ASP A 177 0.87 6.07 0.00
N GLY A 178 0.44 7.26 -0.43
CA GLY A 178 0.32 7.59 -1.83
C GLY A 178 1.68 7.72 -2.53
N ASP A 179 2.65 8.34 -1.84
CA ASP A 179 3.98 8.60 -2.38
C ASP A 179 4.78 7.31 -2.57
N GLU A 180 4.81 6.43 -1.57
CA GLU A 180 5.55 5.17 -1.65
C GLU A 180 5.01 4.22 -2.73
N ASP A 181 3.70 4.23 -2.99
CA ASP A 181 3.08 3.41 -4.04
C ASP A 181 3.25 4.01 -5.43
N ALA A 182 3.14 5.34 -5.56
CA ALA A 182 3.40 6.03 -6.82
C ALA A 182 4.85 5.82 -7.29
N ILE A 183 5.82 5.92 -6.39
CA ILE A 183 7.25 5.74 -6.69
C ILE A 183 7.56 4.28 -7.02
N MET A 184 6.96 3.32 -6.32
CA MET A 184 7.07 1.91 -6.70
C MET A 184 6.54 1.70 -8.14
N GLY A 185 5.38 2.26 -8.45
CA GLY A 185 4.80 2.23 -9.80
C GLY A 185 5.69 2.87 -10.88
N MET A 186 6.34 4.00 -10.59
CA MET A 186 7.30 4.65 -11.49
C MET A 186 8.55 3.78 -11.74
N ILE A 187 9.07 3.09 -10.72
CA ILE A 187 10.20 2.16 -10.86
C ILE A 187 9.83 0.97 -11.76
N TYR A 188 8.67 0.33 -11.54
CA TYR A 188 8.20 -0.74 -12.43
C TYR A 188 7.91 -0.20 -13.84
N LEU A 189 7.37 1.02 -13.99
CA LEU A 189 7.16 1.64 -15.30
C LEU A 189 8.48 1.88 -16.04
N ALA A 190 9.53 2.34 -15.37
CA ALA A 190 10.87 2.46 -15.95
C ALA A 190 11.39 1.10 -16.46
N GLY A 191 11.22 0.03 -15.67
CA GLY A 191 11.54 -1.34 -16.12
C GLY A 191 10.69 -1.82 -17.30
N ALA A 192 9.40 -1.47 -17.35
CA ALA A 192 8.53 -1.76 -18.49
C ALA A 192 8.87 -0.96 -19.75
N LEU A 193 9.71 0.08 -19.63
CA LEU A 193 10.25 0.91 -20.70
C LEU A 193 11.68 0.52 -21.10
N ASP A 194 12.28 -0.49 -20.47
CA ASP A 194 13.69 -0.89 -20.62
C ASP A 194 14.68 0.18 -20.10
N TYR A 195 14.32 0.83 -18.99
CA TYR A 195 15.15 1.78 -18.23
C TYR A 195 15.75 2.94 -19.05
N PRO A 196 14.96 3.72 -19.82
CA PRO A 196 15.47 4.90 -20.49
C PRO A 196 15.93 5.92 -19.45
N ALA A 197 17.03 6.61 -19.73
CA ALA A 197 17.79 7.37 -18.74
C ALA A 197 16.99 8.50 -18.07
N ASP A 198 16.06 9.10 -18.79
CA ASP A 198 15.15 10.14 -18.31
C ASP A 198 14.07 9.61 -17.35
N MET A 199 13.56 8.40 -17.57
CA MET A 199 12.69 7.71 -16.60
C MET A 199 13.46 7.23 -15.37
N VAL A 200 14.70 6.78 -15.54
CA VAL A 200 15.57 6.40 -14.42
C VAL A 200 15.86 7.63 -13.55
N ASP A 201 16.26 8.75 -14.15
CA ASP A 201 16.45 10.03 -13.47
C ASP A 201 15.18 10.48 -12.71
N MET A 202 14.02 10.49 -13.37
CA MET A 202 12.74 10.83 -12.72
C MET A 202 12.42 9.93 -11.52
N ALA A 203 12.66 8.62 -11.65
CA ALA A 203 12.44 7.66 -10.57
C ALA A 203 13.44 7.86 -9.41
N VAL A 204 14.74 8.03 -9.69
CA VAL A 204 15.77 8.28 -8.66
C VAL A 204 15.49 9.57 -7.91
N ARG A 205 15.19 10.67 -8.61
CA ARG A 205 14.83 11.96 -7.99
C ARG A 205 13.59 11.85 -7.11
N SER A 206 12.58 11.07 -7.53
CA SER A 206 11.39 10.83 -6.71
C SER A 206 11.68 9.96 -5.47
N VAL A 207 12.53 8.94 -5.59
CA VAL A 207 12.99 8.13 -4.42
C VAL A 207 13.76 8.97 -3.41
N VAL A 208 14.65 9.87 -3.87
CA VAL A 208 15.42 10.76 -2.99
C VAL A 208 14.51 11.79 -2.33
N ALA A 209 13.53 12.35 -3.07
CA ALA A 209 12.50 13.21 -2.49
C ALA A 209 11.68 12.51 -1.40
N PHE A 210 11.23 11.27 -1.64
CA PHE A 210 10.52 10.48 -0.62
C PHE A 210 11.39 10.23 0.62
N ALA A 211 12.65 9.82 0.44
CA ALA A 211 13.54 9.64 1.58
C ALA A 211 13.70 10.95 2.37
N SER A 212 13.86 12.09 1.69
CA SER A 212 14.04 13.37 2.37
C SER A 212 12.75 13.87 3.05
N ALA A 213 11.65 14.00 2.30
CA ALA A 213 10.38 14.50 2.82
C ALA A 213 9.69 13.54 3.80
N ASP A 214 9.70 12.24 3.53
CA ASP A 214 8.82 11.28 4.22
C ASP A 214 9.56 10.35 5.18
N LEU A 215 10.86 10.09 4.99
CA LEU A 215 11.69 9.48 6.04
C LEU A 215 12.46 10.52 6.88
N GLY A 216 12.58 11.75 6.40
CA GLY A 216 13.46 12.76 7.01
C GLY A 216 14.95 12.43 6.83
N PHE A 217 15.33 11.94 5.66
CA PHE A 217 16.73 11.75 5.28
C PHE A 217 17.41 13.13 5.03
N PRO A 218 18.65 13.34 5.52
CA PRO A 218 19.49 12.39 6.25
C PRO A 218 19.52 12.49 7.79
N ASP A 219 18.93 13.51 8.43
CA ASP A 219 19.19 13.80 9.86
C ASP A 219 18.07 13.41 10.83
N LEU A 220 16.89 13.00 10.36
CA LEU A 220 15.75 12.69 11.23
C LEU A 220 15.70 11.20 11.64
N PHE A 221 16.68 10.75 12.41
CA PHE A 221 16.76 9.37 12.90
C PHE A 221 16.96 9.29 14.42
N ARG A 222 16.81 8.10 15.00
CA ARG A 222 17.33 7.81 16.35
C ARG A 222 18.47 6.81 16.29
N THR A 223 19.33 6.87 17.28
CA THR A 223 20.44 5.93 17.45
C THR A 223 20.07 4.97 18.59
N LEU A 224 20.04 3.68 18.31
CA LEU A 224 19.88 2.64 19.32
C LEU A 224 21.19 2.50 20.14
N PRO A 225 21.17 1.90 21.34
CA PRO A 225 22.37 1.70 22.16
C PRO A 225 23.53 0.94 21.50
N ASP A 226 23.28 0.17 20.42
CA ASP A 226 24.33 -0.51 19.64
C ASP A 226 24.95 0.37 18.53
N GLY A 227 24.48 1.61 18.37
CA GLY A 227 24.87 2.53 17.31
C GLY A 227 24.03 2.43 16.03
N THR A 228 23.07 1.50 15.94
CA THR A 228 22.16 1.38 14.79
C THR A 228 21.32 2.63 14.66
N ARG A 229 21.37 3.29 13.49
CA ARG A 229 20.44 4.37 13.14
C ARG A 229 19.10 3.78 12.74
N VAL A 230 18.01 4.40 13.18
CA VAL A 230 16.63 4.02 12.82
C VAL A 230 15.83 5.24 12.39
N TYR A 231 15.32 5.22 11.17
CA TYR A 231 14.36 6.19 10.65
C TYR A 231 12.95 5.66 10.89
N VAL A 232 12.00 6.57 11.10
CA VAL A 232 10.57 6.22 11.20
C VAL A 232 9.84 7.07 10.18
N PRO A 233 9.13 6.46 9.21
CA PRO A 233 8.35 7.22 8.24
C PRO A 233 7.43 8.22 8.93
N LYS A 234 7.36 9.42 8.36
CA LYS A 234 6.39 10.45 8.65
C LYS A 234 5.00 9.99 8.17
N ALA A 235 3.97 10.79 8.40
CA ALA A 235 2.65 10.58 7.81
C ALA A 235 2.46 11.38 6.49
N GLY A 236 3.54 12.03 6.05
CA GLY A 236 3.63 12.93 4.91
C GLY A 236 4.72 13.96 5.16
N SER A 237 5.10 14.71 4.13
CA SER A 237 6.18 15.72 4.19
C SER A 237 6.06 16.73 5.35
N GLN A 238 4.86 16.99 5.86
CA GLN A 238 4.61 18.03 6.88
C GLN A 238 4.52 17.53 8.33
N TRP A 239 4.40 16.23 8.61
CA TRP A 239 3.91 15.77 9.92
C TRP A 239 4.17 14.30 10.27
N GLY A 240 4.02 13.95 11.55
CA GLY A 240 4.21 12.59 12.05
C GLY A 240 5.68 12.17 12.18
N GLY A 241 5.90 10.87 12.36
CA GLY A 241 7.22 10.27 12.55
C GLY A 241 7.95 10.84 13.76
N LEU A 242 9.24 11.15 13.58
CA LEU A 242 10.13 11.74 14.60
C LEU A 242 10.19 13.28 14.57
N THR A 243 9.33 13.93 13.78
CA THR A 243 9.33 15.39 13.58
C THR A 243 9.05 16.12 14.91
N PRO A 244 9.87 17.12 15.32
CA PRO A 244 9.68 17.80 16.60
C PRO A 244 8.41 18.68 16.63
N PRO A 245 7.82 18.90 17.83
CA PRO A 245 6.65 19.76 18.04
C PRO A 245 6.93 21.23 17.71
N ASP A 246 8.13 21.70 18.08
CA ASP A 246 8.58 23.09 18.03
C ASP A 246 9.98 23.20 17.40
N GLY A 247 10.55 24.40 17.39
CA GLY A 247 11.85 24.68 16.79
C GLY A 247 11.80 24.97 15.29
N THR A 248 12.98 25.06 14.66
CA THR A 248 13.13 25.43 13.24
C THR A 248 12.45 24.41 12.31
N PHE A 249 12.63 23.13 12.59
CA PHE A 249 12.27 22.00 11.73
C PHE A 249 10.89 21.41 11.98
N LYS A 250 10.08 22.10 12.80
CA LYS A 250 8.81 21.57 13.32
C LYS A 250 7.79 21.27 12.22
N ARG A 251 6.95 20.28 12.53
CA ARG A 251 5.74 19.91 11.81
C ARG A 251 4.78 21.08 11.56
N GLU A 252 3.73 20.84 10.78
CA GLU A 252 2.58 21.75 10.69
C GLU A 252 1.90 21.94 12.06
N ALA A 253 1.21 23.07 12.26
CA ALA A 253 0.40 23.30 13.45
C ALA A 253 -0.89 22.45 13.41
N GLY A 254 -1.44 22.09 14.56
CA GLY A 254 -2.72 21.37 14.65
C GLY A 254 -2.70 19.86 14.33
N VAL A 255 -1.70 19.37 13.59
CA VAL A 255 -1.47 17.92 13.43
C VAL A 255 -0.92 17.29 14.74
N PRO A 256 -1.05 15.98 14.99
CA PRO A 256 -0.58 15.37 16.23
C PRO A 256 0.94 15.13 16.31
N ASP A 257 1.48 15.12 17.53
CA ASP A 257 2.90 14.90 17.85
C ASP A 257 3.31 13.42 17.94
N TRP A 258 4.47 13.08 17.38
CA TRP A 258 5.11 11.75 17.51
C TRP A 258 4.24 10.59 17.02
N CYS A 259 3.51 10.80 15.92
CA CYS A 259 2.49 9.86 15.44
C CYS A 259 2.92 9.12 14.19
N TYR A 260 2.56 7.85 14.18
CA TYR A 260 2.85 6.93 13.11
C TYR A 260 1.58 6.20 12.71
N VAL A 261 1.41 5.98 11.40
CA VAL A 261 0.36 5.16 10.82
C VAL A 261 0.99 3.82 10.47
N PRO A 262 0.69 2.72 11.20
CA PRO A 262 1.27 1.42 10.87
C PRO A 262 1.01 1.01 9.42
N ALA A 263 -0.14 1.37 8.85
CA ALA A 263 -0.49 1.10 7.44
C ALA A 263 0.39 1.78 6.38
N TYR A 264 1.20 2.77 6.77
CA TYR A 264 2.20 3.42 5.92
C TYR A 264 3.55 2.70 6.02
N PHE A 265 3.60 1.53 6.68
CA PHE A 265 4.77 0.68 6.66
C PHE A 265 4.76 -0.18 5.38
N ALA A 266 5.51 0.23 4.35
CA ALA A 266 5.64 -0.53 3.11
C ALA A 266 7.07 -1.09 2.90
N PRO A 267 7.47 -2.14 3.65
CA PRO A 267 8.83 -2.67 3.56
C PRO A 267 9.20 -3.17 2.15
N ALA A 268 8.22 -3.71 1.40
CA ALA A 268 8.40 -4.10 0.01
C ALA A 268 8.82 -2.93 -0.90
N ASN A 269 8.21 -1.76 -0.70
CA ASN A 269 8.50 -0.55 -1.45
C ASN A 269 9.92 -0.08 -1.10
N TYR A 270 10.27 -0.04 0.20
CA TYR A 270 11.60 0.41 0.65
C TYR A 270 12.74 -0.48 0.14
N ARG A 271 12.56 -1.82 0.13
CA ARG A 271 13.53 -2.73 -0.50
C ARG A 271 13.59 -2.55 -2.02
N THR A 272 12.46 -2.31 -2.67
CA THR A 272 12.40 -2.02 -4.12
C THR A 272 13.14 -0.72 -4.45
N PHE A 273 13.01 0.32 -3.63
CA PHE A 273 13.73 1.59 -3.78
C PHE A 273 15.23 1.38 -3.62
N ARG A 274 15.63 0.73 -2.52
CA ARG A 274 17.02 0.34 -2.22
C ARG A 274 17.67 -0.45 -3.36
N ASP A 275 16.98 -1.46 -3.89
CA ASP A 275 17.52 -2.32 -4.94
C ASP A 275 17.52 -1.65 -6.32
N PHE A 276 16.52 -0.81 -6.61
CA PHE A 276 16.53 0.04 -7.81
C PHE A 276 17.70 1.03 -7.78
N LEU A 277 17.91 1.72 -6.66
CA LEU A 277 19.07 2.60 -6.47
C LEU A 277 20.38 1.84 -6.67
N ARG A 278 20.58 0.69 -5.99
CA ARG A 278 21.79 -0.15 -6.16
C ARG A 278 22.01 -0.61 -7.60
N GLY A 279 20.95 -0.85 -8.37
CA GLY A 279 21.01 -1.31 -9.76
C GLY A 279 21.21 -0.20 -10.80
N HIS A 280 20.79 1.03 -10.50
CA HIS A 280 20.69 2.13 -11.49
C HIS A 280 21.36 3.44 -11.08
N TRP A 281 22.08 3.50 -9.95
CA TRP A 281 22.79 4.73 -9.55
C TRP A 281 23.93 5.08 -10.51
N ASP A 282 23.91 6.31 -11.01
CA ASP A 282 25.03 6.95 -11.70
C ASP A 282 25.63 8.06 -10.82
N ALA A 283 26.93 8.35 -10.99
CA ALA A 283 27.62 9.38 -10.20
C ALA A 283 27.02 10.80 -10.39
N SER A 284 26.29 11.06 -11.48
CA SER A 284 25.53 12.31 -11.65
C SER A 284 24.41 12.48 -10.61
N PHE A 285 23.90 11.38 -10.04
CA PHE A 285 22.85 11.40 -9.02
C PHE A 285 23.37 11.74 -7.61
N ASP A 286 24.69 11.75 -7.39
CA ASP A 286 25.28 12.24 -6.14
C ASP A 286 24.88 13.71 -5.87
N GLY A 287 24.64 14.50 -6.92
CA GLY A 287 24.13 15.88 -6.83
C GLY A 287 22.66 16.01 -6.43
N TYR A 288 21.91 14.90 -6.35
CA TYR A 288 20.53 14.86 -5.87
C TYR A 288 20.43 14.60 -4.37
N LEU A 289 21.48 14.05 -3.77
CA LEU A 289 21.49 13.72 -2.36
C LEU A 289 21.58 15.00 -1.51
N PRO A 290 20.63 15.24 -0.58
CA PRO A 290 20.72 16.39 0.31
C PRO A 290 21.87 16.23 1.30
N PRO A 291 22.66 17.28 1.58
CA PRO A 291 23.70 17.23 2.60
C PRO A 291 23.09 17.11 3.99
N HIS A 292 23.90 16.66 4.96
CA HIS A 292 23.59 16.77 6.37
C HIS A 292 23.45 18.25 6.80
N LEU A 293 22.73 18.51 7.90
CA LEU A 293 22.58 19.86 8.48
C LEU A 293 23.90 20.53 8.89
N ASP A 294 24.99 19.78 9.08
CA ASP A 294 26.34 20.30 9.31
C ASP A 294 27.11 20.65 8.03
N GLY A 295 26.51 20.42 6.86
CA GLY A 295 27.10 20.62 5.54
C GLY A 295 27.94 19.45 5.03
N SER A 296 28.05 18.34 5.77
CA SER A 296 28.76 17.15 5.28
C SER A 296 27.96 16.44 4.17
N PRO A 297 28.64 15.88 3.15
CA PRO A 297 27.97 15.20 2.05
C PRO A 297 27.40 13.86 2.50
N THR A 298 26.20 13.55 2.02
CA THR A 298 25.61 12.21 2.11
C THR A 298 26.06 11.34 0.92
N THR A 299 25.76 10.05 0.98
CA THR A 299 26.11 9.07 -0.05
C THR A 299 24.94 8.14 -0.36
N LEU A 300 25.00 7.45 -1.51
CA LEU A 300 24.08 6.35 -1.84
C LEU A 300 23.96 5.33 -0.69
N GLN A 301 25.08 5.01 -0.01
CA GLN A 301 25.05 4.06 1.09
C GLN A 301 24.20 4.58 2.26
N ASN A 302 24.27 5.88 2.60
CA ASN A 302 23.44 6.44 3.66
C ASN A 302 21.94 6.39 3.30
N LEU A 303 21.59 6.61 2.04
CA LEU A 303 20.21 6.50 1.55
C LEU A 303 19.71 5.05 1.58
N VAL A 304 20.55 4.10 1.19
CA VAL A 304 20.31 2.65 1.29
C VAL A 304 20.11 2.22 2.76
N ASP A 305 20.98 2.67 3.66
CA ASP A 305 20.90 2.39 5.10
C ASP A 305 19.62 2.98 5.71
N ALA A 306 19.15 4.13 5.23
CA ALA A 306 17.90 4.74 5.68
C ALA A 306 16.67 3.88 5.34
N PHE A 307 16.63 3.26 4.15
CA PHE A 307 15.57 2.31 3.81
C PHE A 307 15.67 1.00 4.61
N ASP A 308 16.86 0.39 4.71
CA ASP A 308 17.06 -0.85 5.48
C ASP A 308 16.71 -0.66 6.98
N SER A 309 16.99 0.52 7.54
CA SER A 309 16.65 0.85 8.94
C SER A 309 15.20 1.32 9.16
N ALA A 310 14.54 1.92 8.16
CA ALA A 310 13.10 2.15 8.18
C ALA A 310 12.32 0.82 8.20
N ILE A 311 12.82 -0.22 7.52
CA ILE A 311 12.27 -1.58 7.58
C ILE A 311 12.41 -2.17 8.99
N LEU A 312 13.60 -2.07 9.60
CA LEU A 312 13.87 -2.49 10.96
C LEU A 312 12.93 -1.80 11.97
N ALA A 313 12.81 -0.47 11.88
CA ALA A 313 11.94 0.30 12.76
C ALA A 313 10.47 -0.08 12.59
N GLY A 314 9.98 -0.21 11.35
CA GLY A 314 8.60 -0.56 11.04
C GLY A 314 8.18 -1.92 11.61
N TYR A 315 9.02 -2.96 11.48
CA TYR A 315 8.72 -4.26 12.07
C TYR A 315 8.74 -4.24 13.60
N ASN A 316 9.65 -3.50 14.24
CA ASN A 316 9.69 -3.35 15.69
C ASN A 316 8.47 -2.56 16.22
N ILE A 317 8.07 -1.49 15.54
CA ILE A 317 6.84 -0.75 15.84
C ILE A 317 5.61 -1.66 15.64
N LEU A 318 5.56 -2.46 14.57
CA LEU A 318 4.46 -3.39 14.29
C LEU A 318 4.32 -4.48 15.36
N TYR A 319 5.43 -5.05 15.82
CA TYR A 319 5.44 -6.00 16.94
C TYR A 319 4.80 -5.38 18.20
N TYR A 320 5.20 -4.15 18.54
CA TYR A 320 4.72 -3.42 19.72
C TYR A 320 3.39 -2.68 19.56
N SER A 321 2.75 -2.77 18.39
CA SER A 321 1.43 -2.16 18.11
C SER A 321 0.35 -3.15 17.66
N SER A 322 0.69 -4.42 17.46
CA SER A 322 -0.25 -5.47 17.05
C SER A 322 -0.70 -6.35 18.21
N CYS A 323 -1.89 -6.93 18.08
CA CYS A 323 -2.37 -8.02 18.92
C CYS A 323 -1.92 -9.39 18.37
N GLU A 324 -2.15 -10.46 19.12
CA GLU A 324 -1.93 -11.84 18.66
C GLU A 324 -2.80 -12.24 17.45
N SER A 325 -3.94 -11.57 17.25
CA SER A 325 -4.79 -11.73 16.05
C SER A 325 -4.21 -11.09 14.78
N GLY A 326 -3.14 -10.29 14.92
CA GLY A 326 -2.55 -9.48 13.85
C GLY A 326 -3.17 -8.08 13.72
N SER A 327 -4.32 -7.81 14.34
CA SER A 327 -4.92 -6.47 14.36
C SER A 327 -3.95 -5.44 14.93
N VAL A 328 -3.87 -4.28 14.30
CA VAL A 328 -2.99 -3.15 14.66
C VAL A 328 -3.79 -1.85 14.80
N SER A 329 -3.27 -0.84 15.48
CA SER A 329 -3.97 0.45 15.59
C SER A 329 -3.80 1.32 14.33
N ASN A 330 -4.80 2.12 13.93
CA ASN A 330 -4.65 3.09 12.82
C ASN A 330 -3.53 4.09 13.09
N TRP A 331 -3.44 4.53 14.36
CA TRP A 331 -2.46 5.49 14.85
C TRP A 331 -1.76 4.93 16.08
N VAL A 332 -0.44 5.11 16.14
CA VAL A 332 0.39 4.79 17.30
C VAL A 332 1.40 5.89 17.58
N GLY A 333 1.83 5.97 18.85
CA GLY A 333 2.94 6.83 19.23
C GLY A 333 4.31 6.19 18.98
N VAL A 334 5.24 7.02 18.51
CA VAL A 334 6.66 6.70 18.25
C VAL A 334 7.60 7.70 18.95
N LYS A 335 7.18 8.25 20.10
CA LYS A 335 7.87 9.32 20.80
C LYS A 335 9.24 8.88 21.33
N ALA A 336 10.28 9.36 20.65
CA ALA A 336 11.65 9.47 21.14
C ALA A 336 12.10 10.91 20.90
N ALA A 337 12.00 11.78 21.91
CA ALA A 337 12.39 13.18 21.78
C ALA A 337 13.88 13.37 22.05
N CYS A 338 14.52 14.29 21.33
CA CYS A 338 15.88 14.75 21.66
C CYS A 338 15.84 15.83 22.74
N ASP A 339 16.97 16.09 23.41
CA ASP A 339 17.10 17.12 24.46
C ASP A 339 16.78 18.55 23.97
N SER A 340 16.84 18.76 22.66
CA SER A 340 16.50 20.02 21.98
C SER A 340 15.64 19.75 20.75
N ASN A 341 14.63 20.60 20.54
CA ASN A 341 13.78 20.59 19.34
C ASN A 341 14.51 21.09 18.08
N GLU A 342 15.71 21.67 18.21
CA GLU A 342 16.59 22.01 17.08
C GLU A 342 17.47 20.82 16.64
N THR A 343 17.43 19.70 17.36
CA THR A 343 18.25 18.51 17.09
C THR A 343 17.38 17.39 16.50
N LEU A 344 17.70 16.96 15.28
CA LEU A 344 16.90 15.95 14.56
C LEU A 344 17.35 14.51 14.81
N SER A 345 18.63 14.30 15.17
CA SER A 345 19.19 12.99 15.50
C SER A 345 19.77 12.95 16.91
N CYS A 346 19.42 11.92 17.68
CA CYS A 346 19.90 11.67 19.04
C CYS A 346 19.76 10.17 19.39
N GLU A 347 20.24 9.76 20.57
CA GLU A 347 19.93 8.44 21.11
C GLU A 347 18.43 8.31 21.41
N GLY A 348 17.84 7.14 21.18
CA GLY A 348 16.44 6.89 21.52
C GLY A 348 15.84 5.67 20.82
N VAL A 349 14.72 5.19 21.36
CA VAL A 349 14.04 3.97 20.88
C VAL A 349 12.60 4.34 20.50
N PRO A 350 12.27 4.49 19.21
CA PRO A 350 10.95 4.97 18.79
C PRO A 350 9.79 4.14 19.33
N TRP A 351 9.99 2.83 19.46
CA TRP A 351 8.99 1.88 19.99
C TRP A 351 9.03 1.70 21.52
N GLN A 352 9.72 2.55 22.30
CA GLN A 352 9.80 2.42 23.76
C GLN A 352 8.41 2.42 24.44
N HIS A 353 7.46 3.21 23.91
CA HIS A 353 6.14 3.40 24.53
C HIS A 353 4.93 3.07 23.61
N THR A 354 5.16 2.66 22.36
CA THR A 354 4.13 2.20 21.41
C THR A 354 3.17 1.17 22.04
N PRO A 355 1.83 1.27 21.85
CA PRO A 355 1.11 2.15 20.93
C PRO A 355 0.94 3.61 21.39
N TYR A 356 1.46 3.98 22.55
CA TYR A 356 1.25 5.29 23.15
C TYR A 356 2.33 6.32 22.80
N VAL A 357 1.95 7.59 22.85
CA VAL A 357 2.84 8.75 22.74
C VAL A 357 3.52 8.98 24.09
N GLY A 358 4.63 8.28 24.32
CA GLY A 358 5.50 8.45 25.50
C GLY A 358 5.01 7.78 26.79
N GLU A 359 5.79 7.93 27.86
CA GLU A 359 5.57 7.32 29.18
C GLU A 359 4.23 7.73 29.82
N GLU A 360 3.78 8.97 29.60
CA GLU A 360 2.49 9.49 30.07
C GLU A 360 1.26 8.83 29.40
N ARG A 361 1.50 7.89 28.48
CA ARG A 361 0.48 7.14 27.72
C ARG A 361 -0.43 8.03 26.87
N GLY A 362 0.16 9.04 26.23
CA GLY A 362 -0.54 9.90 25.28
C GLY A 362 -1.12 9.13 24.09
N THR A 363 -2.10 9.71 23.41
CA THR A 363 -2.79 9.13 22.24
C THR A 363 -2.78 10.12 21.09
N CYS A 364 -2.96 9.65 19.85
CA CYS A 364 -3.08 10.56 18.71
C CYS A 364 -3.88 10.03 17.54
N SER A 365 -4.51 10.93 16.79
CA SER A 365 -5.44 10.60 15.70
C SER A 365 -5.51 11.77 14.73
N ALA A 366 -5.63 11.45 13.44
CA ALA A 366 -5.90 12.42 12.37
C ALA A 366 -6.84 11.79 11.33
N SER A 367 -7.18 12.54 10.28
CA SER A 367 -7.94 12.04 9.11
C SER A 367 -9.28 11.35 9.41
N GLY A 368 -9.86 11.57 10.60
CA GLY A 368 -11.11 10.95 11.05
C GLY A 368 -10.98 9.49 11.54
N THR A 369 -9.78 8.91 11.55
CA THR A 369 -9.56 7.54 12.06
C THR A 369 -8.99 7.57 13.49
N GLY A 370 -9.50 6.69 14.36
CA GLY A 370 -9.22 6.74 15.80
C GLY A 370 -7.93 6.02 16.21
N TRP A 371 -7.25 6.58 17.21
CA TRP A 371 -6.16 5.95 17.95
C TRP A 371 -6.60 4.62 18.56
N GLY A 372 -5.69 3.65 18.64
CA GLY A 372 -5.95 2.42 19.39
C GLY A 372 -6.98 1.49 18.74
N GLN A 373 -7.49 1.83 17.55
CA GLN A 373 -8.54 1.10 16.83
C GLN A 373 -7.96 0.42 15.59
N TYR A 374 -8.32 -0.85 15.35
CA TYR A 374 -8.21 -1.43 14.02
C TYR A 374 -9.35 -0.89 13.16
N GLY A 375 -9.03 -0.08 12.14
CA GLY A 375 -9.99 0.62 11.28
C GLY A 375 -9.48 0.76 9.84
N ALA A 376 -9.96 1.77 9.12
CA ALA A 376 -9.77 1.94 7.67
C ALA A 376 -8.30 2.07 7.21
N ASP A 377 -7.40 2.57 8.07
CA ASP A 377 -5.97 2.63 7.78
C ASP A 377 -5.32 1.28 8.09
N ALA A 378 -5.36 0.85 9.36
CA ALA A 378 -4.75 -0.39 9.85
C ALA A 378 -5.15 -1.65 9.06
N SER A 379 -6.37 -1.61 8.52
CA SER A 379 -6.92 -2.39 7.40
C SER A 379 -5.89 -2.87 6.36
N ARG A 380 -4.96 -1.99 5.96
CA ARG A 380 -4.03 -2.19 4.83
C ARG A 380 -2.78 -2.99 5.20
N MET A 381 -2.45 -3.10 6.49
CA MET A 381 -1.21 -3.73 6.94
C MET A 381 -0.99 -5.18 6.51
N PRO A 382 -2.00 -6.06 6.42
CA PRO A 382 -1.80 -7.43 5.96
C PRO A 382 -1.23 -7.50 4.54
N TRP A 383 -1.71 -6.67 3.60
CA TRP A 383 -1.20 -6.71 2.23
C TRP A 383 0.16 -6.01 2.09
N ARG A 384 0.41 -4.95 2.86
CA ARG A 384 1.73 -4.28 2.94
C ARG A 384 2.84 -5.30 3.29
N VAL A 385 2.61 -6.11 4.33
CA VAL A 385 3.56 -7.16 4.76
C VAL A 385 3.54 -8.37 3.83
N ALA A 386 2.40 -8.74 3.26
CA ALA A 386 2.31 -9.82 2.29
C ALA A 386 3.10 -9.52 1.01
N MET A 387 3.15 -8.25 0.57
CA MET A 387 3.94 -7.84 -0.58
C MET A 387 5.45 -7.96 -0.30
N ASP A 388 5.90 -7.66 0.92
CA ASP A 388 7.31 -7.84 1.32
C ASP A 388 7.69 -9.32 1.32
N PHE A 389 6.82 -10.18 1.86
CA PHE A 389 7.02 -11.63 1.80
C PHE A 389 6.99 -12.18 0.36
N ALA A 390 6.11 -11.67 -0.50
CA ALA A 390 5.99 -12.14 -1.87
C ALA A 390 7.20 -11.73 -2.75
N LEU A 391 7.79 -10.56 -2.52
CA LEU A 391 8.91 -10.02 -3.30
C LEU A 391 10.30 -10.32 -2.70
N PHE A 392 10.41 -10.39 -1.38
CA PHE A 392 11.67 -10.49 -0.63
C PHE A 392 11.57 -11.53 0.50
N PRO A 393 11.13 -12.78 0.24
CA PRO A 393 10.80 -13.76 1.27
C PRO A 393 11.92 -13.94 2.31
N GLU A 394 13.16 -14.15 1.85
CA GLU A 394 14.33 -14.34 2.73
C GLU A 394 14.61 -13.13 3.63
N GLU A 395 14.58 -11.91 3.09
CA GLU A 395 14.85 -10.69 3.86
C GLU A 395 13.66 -10.30 4.76
N SER A 396 12.44 -10.69 4.39
CA SER A 396 11.20 -10.44 5.14
C SER A 396 11.05 -11.37 6.35
N GLU A 397 11.72 -12.52 6.34
CA GLU A 397 11.84 -13.42 7.49
C GLU A 397 13.03 -13.06 8.40
N SER A 398 14.11 -12.50 7.84
CA SER A 398 15.38 -12.25 8.52
C SER A 398 15.45 -10.88 9.23
N VAL A 399 14.40 -10.54 9.98
CA VAL A 399 14.25 -9.22 10.64
C VAL A 399 14.90 -9.22 12.03
N ARG A 400 15.75 -8.22 12.32
CA ARG A 400 16.29 -7.98 13.67
C ARG A 400 15.24 -7.37 14.59
N MET A 401 15.00 -8.00 15.73
CA MET A 401 14.04 -7.57 16.75
C MET A 401 14.75 -7.06 18.00
N PHE A 402 14.20 -6.03 18.62
CA PHE A 402 14.80 -5.31 19.75
C PHE A 402 13.78 -5.16 20.88
N ASP A 403 14.28 -5.14 22.11
CA ASP A 403 13.47 -4.86 23.29
C ASP A 403 13.03 -3.39 23.36
N ARG A 404 12.24 -3.05 24.38
CA ARG A 404 11.80 -1.66 24.66
C ARG A 404 12.93 -0.70 25.06
N LYS A 405 14.15 -1.21 25.29
CA LYS A 405 15.36 -0.43 25.59
C LYS A 405 16.29 -0.30 24.38
N GLY A 406 15.91 -0.88 23.22
CA GLY A 406 16.73 -0.86 22.01
C GLY A 406 17.90 -1.84 22.02
N LEU A 407 17.85 -2.86 22.88
CA LEU A 407 18.81 -3.97 22.86
C LEU A 407 18.25 -5.11 22.00
N GLU A 408 19.08 -5.70 21.14
CA GLU A 408 18.66 -6.81 20.28
C GLU A 408 18.20 -8.02 21.11
N ASP A 409 16.98 -8.49 20.86
CA ASP A 409 16.34 -9.58 21.60
C ASP A 409 15.98 -10.73 20.65
N THR A 410 16.95 -11.64 20.50
CA THR A 410 16.82 -12.86 19.69
C THR A 410 15.76 -13.85 20.18
N SER A 411 15.10 -13.60 21.33
CA SER A 411 13.95 -14.39 21.76
C SER A 411 12.63 -13.93 21.11
N ILE A 412 12.59 -12.71 20.56
CA ILE A 412 11.42 -12.18 19.84
C ILE A 412 11.40 -12.77 18.42
N GLN A 413 10.62 -13.83 18.23
CA GLN A 413 10.31 -14.36 16.91
C GLN A 413 9.18 -13.52 16.27
N PHE A 414 9.56 -12.47 15.55
CA PHE A 414 8.63 -11.64 14.79
C PHE A 414 9.22 -11.18 13.46
N ASN A 415 8.49 -11.40 12.38
CA ASN A 415 8.87 -11.09 11.00
C ASN A 415 7.60 -11.11 10.11
N ALA A 416 7.76 -11.00 8.77
CA ALA A 416 6.62 -11.01 7.85
C ALA A 416 5.76 -12.26 7.98
N ARG A 417 6.37 -13.45 7.93
CA ARG A 417 5.68 -14.75 8.08
C ARG A 417 4.90 -14.82 9.40
N HIS A 418 5.52 -14.42 10.51
CA HIS A 418 4.87 -14.44 11.83
C HIS A 418 3.65 -13.51 11.88
N TYR A 419 3.78 -12.28 11.37
CA TYR A 419 2.67 -11.32 11.35
C TYR A 419 1.50 -11.81 10.50
N LEU A 420 1.77 -12.31 9.29
CA LEU A 420 0.74 -12.82 8.38
C LEU A 420 0.00 -14.02 8.98
N ASN A 421 0.72 -14.94 9.61
CA ASN A 421 0.14 -16.13 10.22
C ASN A 421 -0.71 -15.86 11.48
N ARG A 422 -0.57 -14.69 12.12
CA ARG A 422 -1.53 -14.23 13.15
C ARG A 422 -2.94 -14.07 12.58
N PHE A 423 -3.08 -13.44 11.41
CA PHE A 423 -4.39 -13.29 10.74
C PHE A 423 -4.97 -14.65 10.35
N VAL A 424 -4.17 -15.56 9.77
CA VAL A 424 -4.70 -16.87 9.38
C VAL A 424 -5.14 -17.68 10.61
N THR A 425 -4.37 -17.62 11.70
CA THR A 425 -4.72 -18.27 12.97
C THR A 425 -6.02 -17.71 13.56
N GLN A 426 -6.19 -16.38 13.52
CA GLN A 426 -7.44 -15.72 13.91
C GLN A 426 -8.62 -16.22 13.07
N TYR A 427 -8.45 -16.31 11.74
CA TYR A 427 -9.47 -16.84 10.84
C TYR A 427 -9.83 -18.29 11.12
N ARG A 428 -8.85 -19.18 11.26
CA ARG A 428 -9.08 -20.61 11.51
C ARG A 428 -9.70 -20.89 12.88
N ARG A 429 -9.41 -20.07 13.90
CA ARG A 429 -9.92 -20.27 15.26
C ARG A 429 -11.34 -19.71 15.48
N PHE A 430 -11.68 -18.61 14.82
CA PHE A 430 -12.89 -17.85 15.13
C PHE A 430 -13.83 -17.63 13.92
N GLY A 431 -13.34 -17.84 12.70
CA GLY A 431 -14.19 -18.00 11.52
C GLY A 431 -15.02 -19.27 11.60
N LYS A 432 -16.25 -19.23 11.08
CA LYS A 432 -17.13 -20.39 10.91
C LYS A 432 -16.90 -21.14 9.60
N CYS A 433 -15.94 -20.67 8.79
CA CYS A 433 -15.41 -21.41 7.67
C CYS A 433 -13.91 -21.55 7.88
N ASP A 434 -13.43 -22.79 7.91
CA ASP A 434 -12.01 -23.09 8.05
C ASP A 434 -11.23 -22.89 6.74
N GLY A 435 -11.96 -22.69 5.63
CA GLY A 435 -11.45 -22.60 4.25
C GLY A 435 -10.60 -23.80 3.81
N GLY A 436 -10.60 -24.89 4.59
CA GLY A 436 -9.71 -26.04 4.45
C GLY A 436 -10.30 -27.18 3.62
N VAL A 437 -11.59 -27.09 3.29
CA VAL A 437 -12.29 -27.98 2.36
C VAL A 437 -12.82 -27.14 1.20
N ALA A 438 -12.49 -27.51 -0.03
CA ALA A 438 -13.02 -26.84 -1.21
C ALA A 438 -14.56 -26.96 -1.26
N GLY A 439 -15.26 -25.84 -1.03
CA GLY A 439 -16.73 -25.80 -0.89
C GLY A 439 -17.27 -26.03 0.53
N GLY A 440 -16.40 -26.12 1.55
CA GLY A 440 -16.74 -26.47 2.93
C GLY A 440 -17.06 -25.31 3.88
N CYS A 441 -17.44 -24.14 3.39
CA CYS A 441 -18.18 -23.19 4.26
C CYS A 441 -19.61 -23.70 4.40
N ASP A 442 -19.83 -24.54 5.41
CA ASP A 442 -20.91 -25.54 5.38
C ASP A 442 -22.33 -24.94 5.27
N CYS A 443 -23.21 -25.72 4.66
CA CYS A 443 -24.42 -25.25 3.98
C CYS A 443 -25.64 -25.01 4.90
N ASP A 444 -25.42 -24.75 6.19
CA ASP A 444 -26.44 -24.64 7.24
C ASP A 444 -27.56 -23.61 6.96
N TYR A 445 -27.32 -22.65 6.06
CA TYR A 445 -28.25 -21.57 5.71
C TYR A 445 -28.94 -21.73 4.34
N GLY A 446 -29.01 -22.95 3.79
CA GLY A 446 -30.00 -23.34 2.76
C GLY A 446 -29.85 -22.76 1.33
N ASP A 447 -29.03 -21.74 1.12
CA ASP A 447 -28.85 -21.02 -0.16
C ASP A 447 -27.43 -21.16 -0.77
N CYS A 448 -26.60 -22.09 -0.25
CA CYS A 448 -25.25 -22.28 -0.77
C CYS A 448 -25.24 -22.75 -2.23
N ARG A 449 -24.52 -22.01 -3.07
CA ARG A 449 -24.29 -22.34 -4.48
C ARG A 449 -22.95 -23.08 -4.61
N PRO A 450 -22.83 -24.04 -5.54
CA PRO A 450 -21.51 -24.58 -5.89
C PRO A 450 -20.55 -23.44 -6.25
N ASN A 451 -19.33 -23.50 -5.72
CA ASN A 451 -18.27 -22.49 -5.87
C ASN A 451 -18.69 -21.08 -5.42
N ALA A 452 -19.38 -20.97 -4.28
CA ALA A 452 -19.63 -19.71 -3.60
C ALA A 452 -19.25 -19.81 -2.12
N THR A 453 -18.28 -19.01 -1.70
CA THR A 453 -17.86 -18.91 -0.30
C THR A 453 -18.76 -17.89 0.37
N GLN A 454 -19.54 -18.30 1.38
CA GLN A 454 -20.31 -17.32 2.14
C GLN A 454 -19.34 -16.47 2.97
N ALA A 455 -19.41 -15.16 2.76
CA ALA A 455 -18.53 -14.23 3.44
C ALA A 455 -18.84 -14.14 4.95
N PHE A 456 -20.12 -14.11 5.33
CA PHE A 456 -20.54 -13.97 6.74
C PHE A 456 -19.95 -15.04 7.70
N PRO A 457 -19.80 -16.33 7.33
CA PRO A 457 -18.97 -17.27 8.08
C PRO A 457 -17.57 -16.81 8.47
N LEU A 458 -16.86 -16.07 7.60
CA LEU A 458 -15.54 -15.51 7.92
C LEU A 458 -15.60 -14.29 8.84
N SER A 459 -16.74 -13.60 8.90
CA SER A 459 -16.91 -12.37 9.71
C SER A 459 -16.52 -12.60 11.18
N ALA A 460 -16.95 -13.72 11.77
CA ALA A 460 -16.75 -14.04 13.17
C ALA A 460 -15.29 -13.99 13.65
N ALA A 461 -14.30 -14.08 12.75
CA ALA A 461 -12.88 -13.92 13.05
C ALA A 461 -12.46 -12.51 13.49
N PHE A 462 -13.13 -11.46 13.00
CA PHE A 462 -12.83 -10.08 13.36
C PHE A 462 -14.09 -9.33 13.86
N GLU A 463 -15.18 -10.04 14.19
CA GLU A 463 -16.49 -9.43 14.44
C GLU A 463 -16.70 -8.65 15.72
N ILE A 464 -16.65 -7.32 15.58
CA ILE A 464 -17.25 -6.34 16.48
C ILE A 464 -18.73 -6.10 16.08
N HIS A 465 -19.67 -6.67 16.84
CA HIS A 465 -21.10 -6.32 16.75
C HIS A 465 -21.49 -5.34 17.87
N THR A 466 -21.71 -4.07 17.52
CA THR A 466 -22.40 -3.10 18.40
C THR A 466 -23.91 -3.20 18.22
N SER A 467 -24.65 -3.62 19.26
CA SER A 467 -26.12 -3.60 19.15
C SER A 467 -26.63 -2.17 19.22
N LYS A 468 -27.56 -1.80 18.32
CA LYS A 468 -28.24 -0.49 18.36
C LYS A 468 -29.03 -0.21 19.66
N LYS A 469 -29.15 -1.19 20.56
CA LYS A 469 -29.90 -1.10 21.82
C LYS A 469 -29.03 -0.70 23.03
N VAL A 470 -27.70 -0.77 22.94
CA VAL A 470 -26.77 -0.39 24.02
C VAL A 470 -25.60 0.39 23.43
N PRO A 471 -25.58 1.74 23.53
CA PRO A 471 -24.56 2.57 22.87
C PRO A 471 -23.11 2.40 23.37
N THR A 472 -22.89 1.68 24.46
CA THR A 472 -21.63 1.69 25.22
C THR A 472 -20.87 0.36 25.25
N ALA A 473 -21.43 -0.74 24.69
CA ALA A 473 -20.76 -2.03 24.66
C ALA A 473 -21.17 -2.90 23.45
N PRO A 474 -20.20 -3.47 22.69
CA PRO A 474 -20.48 -4.51 21.71
C PRO A 474 -21.11 -5.75 22.36
N THR A 475 -22.16 -6.28 21.74
CA THR A 475 -22.85 -7.50 22.19
C THR A 475 -22.17 -8.79 21.76
N LYS A 476 -21.29 -8.73 20.75
CA LYS A 476 -20.29 -9.75 20.45
C LYS A 476 -19.00 -9.06 19.98
N ARG A 477 -17.85 -9.64 20.33
CA ARG A 477 -16.52 -9.27 19.84
C ARG A 477 -15.82 -10.56 19.44
N ALA A 478 -15.09 -10.57 18.32
CA ALA A 478 -14.07 -11.58 18.12
C ALA A 478 -13.03 -11.47 19.25
N PRO A 479 -12.51 -12.57 19.80
CA PRO A 479 -11.43 -12.51 20.78
C PRO A 479 -10.13 -11.99 20.14
N GLY A 480 -9.25 -11.37 20.91
CA GLY A 480 -7.88 -11.03 20.46
C GLY A 480 -7.74 -9.87 19.47
N ILE A 481 -8.82 -9.27 18.95
CA ILE A 481 -8.75 -8.05 18.09
C ILE A 481 -8.71 -6.73 18.86
N VAL A 482 -8.92 -6.81 20.18
CA VAL A 482 -8.72 -5.72 21.15
C VAL A 482 -7.77 -6.27 22.21
N CYS A 483 -6.68 -5.56 22.45
CA CYS A 483 -5.62 -5.91 23.41
C CYS A 483 -4.94 -4.62 23.89
N ASP A 484 -3.94 -4.69 24.76
CA ASP A 484 -3.24 -3.48 25.26
C ASP A 484 -2.59 -2.64 24.13
N ASN A 485 -2.22 -3.28 23.01
CA ASN A 485 -1.67 -2.61 21.83
C ASN A 485 -2.74 -2.00 20.88
N VAL A 486 -3.98 -2.49 20.97
CA VAL A 486 -5.17 -2.01 20.21
C VAL A 486 -6.35 -1.92 21.19
N PRO A 487 -6.33 -0.95 22.14
CA PRO A 487 -7.24 -0.97 23.29
C PRO A 487 -8.66 -0.48 22.97
N ASN A 488 -8.86 0.17 21.83
CA ASN A 488 -10.15 0.70 21.41
C ASN A 488 -10.86 -0.23 20.44
N ILE A 489 -12.17 -0.28 20.57
CA ILE A 489 -13.05 -1.04 19.69
C ILE A 489 -13.00 -0.42 18.28
N GLY A 490 -12.57 -1.22 17.29
CA GLY A 490 -12.59 -0.83 15.88
C GLY A 490 -13.98 -0.51 15.33
N GLN A 491 -14.02 0.18 14.20
CA GLN A 491 -15.26 0.46 13.47
C GLN A 491 -15.85 -0.83 12.87
N SER A 492 -17.17 -0.90 12.63
CA SER A 492 -17.78 -2.09 12.01
C SER A 492 -17.18 -2.35 10.63
N TRP A 493 -16.43 -3.43 10.57
CA TRP A 493 -15.35 -3.75 9.63
C TRP A 493 -15.87 -4.58 8.44
N TRP A 494 -17.20 -4.74 8.33
CA TRP A 494 -17.92 -5.25 7.15
C TRP A 494 -18.53 -4.13 6.30
N ALA A 495 -18.51 -2.88 6.79
CA ALA A 495 -18.97 -1.73 6.05
C ALA A 495 -17.81 -1.13 5.23
N GLY A 496 -17.72 -1.52 3.96
CA GLY A 496 -16.84 -0.86 2.99
C GLY A 496 -15.37 -1.22 3.12
N PHE A 497 -14.67 -0.60 4.08
CA PHE A 497 -13.21 -0.42 4.09
C PHE A 497 -12.35 -1.69 3.99
N MET A 498 -12.93 -2.88 4.22
CA MET A 498 -12.24 -4.17 4.30
C MET A 498 -12.97 -5.29 3.56
N SER A 499 -13.73 -4.93 2.54
CA SER A 499 -14.72 -5.82 1.95
C SER A 499 -14.16 -6.65 0.80
N TRP A 500 -13.28 -7.62 1.13
CA TRP A 500 -13.30 -9.02 0.67
C TRP A 500 -12.00 -9.77 1.02
N PRO A 501 -10.77 -9.39 0.57
CA PRO A 501 -9.55 -10.16 0.82
C PRO A 501 -8.39 -9.37 1.47
N THR A 502 -8.50 -8.06 1.76
CA THR A 502 -7.50 -7.33 2.57
C THR A 502 -7.22 -8.08 3.88
N PHE A 503 -8.25 -8.76 4.36
CA PHE A 503 -8.27 -9.64 5.51
C PHE A 503 -7.78 -11.07 5.27
N THR A 504 -7.96 -11.61 4.06
CA THR A 504 -7.91 -13.05 3.85
C THR A 504 -6.47 -13.48 3.65
N ALA A 505 -5.79 -13.53 4.80
CA ALA A 505 -4.37 -13.59 4.94
C ALA A 505 -3.67 -14.35 3.83
N PHE A 506 -2.79 -13.64 3.13
CA PHE A 506 -1.73 -14.26 2.35
C PHE A 506 -1.03 -15.26 3.26
N ILE A 507 -0.97 -16.52 2.82
CA ILE A 507 -0.33 -17.56 3.62
C ILE A 507 1.15 -17.63 3.25
N ALA A 508 1.97 -17.11 4.17
CA ALA A 508 3.35 -17.52 4.28
C ALA A 508 3.37 -18.93 4.91
N PRO A 509 3.66 -20.01 4.13
CA PRO A 509 3.59 -21.39 4.63
C PRO A 509 4.43 -21.60 5.87
N TYR A 510 3.99 -22.53 6.71
CA TYR A 510 4.76 -22.98 7.85
C TYR A 510 4.44 -24.46 8.14
N ASP A 511 5.46 -25.32 8.08
CA ASP A 511 5.35 -26.75 8.38
C ASP A 511 5.43 -27.06 9.88
N GLU A 512 5.82 -26.07 10.68
CA GLU A 512 5.98 -26.14 12.14
C GLU A 512 4.66 -25.80 12.87
N GLU A 513 4.57 -26.00 14.19
CA GLU A 513 3.48 -25.39 14.97
C GLU A 513 3.95 -24.03 15.48
N VAL A 514 3.33 -22.92 15.04
CA VAL A 514 3.65 -21.60 15.61
C VAL A 514 2.96 -21.52 16.97
N GLN A 515 3.73 -21.73 18.02
CA GLN A 515 3.28 -21.50 19.39
C GLN A 515 3.21 -19.98 19.64
N SER A 516 2.03 -19.48 20.01
CA SER A 516 1.93 -18.19 20.70
C SER A 516 1.70 -18.46 22.19
N ALA A 517 2.03 -17.49 23.03
CA ALA A 517 2.02 -17.69 24.49
C ALA A 517 0.63 -18.00 25.05
N ASP A 518 -0.44 -17.43 24.46
CA ASP A 518 -1.82 -17.55 24.95
C ASP A 518 -2.77 -18.29 23.98
N LEU A 519 -2.26 -18.77 22.83
CA LEU A 519 -3.04 -19.57 21.87
C LEU A 519 -2.53 -21.03 21.86
N SER A 520 -3.45 -21.97 22.05
CA SER A 520 -3.20 -23.39 21.77
C SER A 520 -2.59 -23.53 20.36
N ALA A 521 -1.42 -24.18 20.28
CA ALA A 521 -0.54 -24.28 19.12
C ALA A 521 -1.25 -24.12 17.77
N SER A 522 -0.81 -23.16 16.95
CA SER A 522 -1.38 -23.02 15.61
C SER A 522 -1.01 -24.26 14.78
N GLN A 523 -2.02 -24.94 14.24
CA GLN A 523 -1.79 -26.11 13.42
C GLN A 523 -1.04 -25.70 12.14
N ALA A 524 0.08 -26.37 11.86
CA ALA A 524 0.89 -26.19 10.66
C ALA A 524 0.04 -25.98 9.39
N MET A 525 0.44 -25.02 8.56
CA MET A 525 -0.18 -24.75 7.27
C MET A 525 0.76 -25.15 6.16
N ASN A 526 0.72 -26.45 5.86
CA ASN A 526 1.36 -27.03 4.68
C ASN A 526 0.78 -26.42 3.39
N GLU A 527 1.43 -26.73 2.27
CA GLU A 527 1.07 -26.14 0.97
C GLU A 527 -0.38 -26.39 0.54
N THR A 528 -0.92 -27.59 0.82
CA THR A 528 -2.26 -27.99 0.38
C THR A 528 -3.36 -27.27 1.15
N THR A 529 -3.21 -27.14 2.47
CA THR A 529 -4.11 -26.34 3.30
C THR A 529 -4.06 -24.87 2.88
N SER A 530 -2.86 -24.35 2.64
CA SER A 530 -2.63 -22.96 2.22
C SER A 530 -3.30 -22.64 0.89
N ARG A 531 -3.11 -23.51 -0.11
CA ARG A 531 -3.73 -23.40 -1.43
C ARG A 531 -5.26 -23.49 -1.37
N THR A 532 -5.80 -24.35 -0.50
CA THR A 532 -7.27 -24.54 -0.36
C THR A 532 -7.93 -23.34 0.32
N TRP A 533 -7.24 -22.71 1.29
CA TRP A 533 -7.65 -21.43 1.87
C TRP A 533 -7.71 -20.34 0.80
N LEU A 534 -6.64 -20.16 0.01
CA LEU A 534 -6.59 -19.20 -1.09
C LEU A 534 -7.64 -19.49 -2.18
N HIS A 535 -7.94 -20.75 -2.48
CA HIS A 535 -9.06 -21.10 -3.37
C HIS A 535 -10.42 -20.69 -2.77
N SER A 536 -10.65 -20.94 -1.49
CA SER A 536 -11.89 -20.55 -0.80
C SER A 536 -12.11 -19.04 -0.84
N ILE A 537 -11.05 -18.25 -0.73
CA ILE A 537 -11.09 -16.80 -0.84
C ILE A 537 -11.56 -16.34 -2.21
N ALA A 538 -11.00 -16.91 -3.30
CA ALA A 538 -11.33 -16.53 -4.67
C ALA A 538 -12.83 -16.65 -5.01
N TYR A 539 -13.59 -17.47 -4.28
CA TYR A 539 -15.03 -17.70 -4.49
C TYR A 539 -15.96 -16.92 -3.55
N LEU A 540 -15.44 -15.99 -2.73
CA LEU A 540 -16.26 -15.13 -1.87
C LEU A 540 -17.15 -14.13 -2.68
N CYS A 541 -16.85 -13.88 -3.96
CA CYS A 541 -17.59 -12.99 -4.88
C CYS A 541 -18.19 -13.78 -6.04
N ASP A 542 -19.38 -13.38 -6.49
CA ASP A 542 -20.07 -13.90 -7.66
C ASP A 542 -19.65 -13.11 -8.91
N PHE A 543 -18.55 -13.55 -9.54
CA PHE A 543 -18.06 -13.00 -10.81
C PHE A 543 -18.82 -13.51 -12.04
N ARG A 544 -19.73 -14.48 -11.93
CA ARG A 544 -20.37 -15.15 -13.09
C ARG A 544 -21.25 -14.23 -13.94
N LYS A 545 -21.60 -13.05 -13.42
CA LYS A 545 -22.32 -12.01 -14.18
C LYS A 545 -21.38 -10.97 -14.81
N PHE A 546 -20.12 -10.93 -14.40
CA PHE A 546 -19.14 -10.00 -14.96
C PHE A 546 -18.98 -10.26 -16.46
N ASN A 547 -18.97 -9.18 -17.24
CA ASN A 547 -18.41 -9.23 -18.59
C ASN A 547 -17.77 -7.87 -18.93
N ALA A 548 -16.72 -7.92 -19.74
CA ALA A 548 -15.92 -6.75 -20.12
C ALA A 548 -16.64 -5.74 -21.03
N LYS A 549 -17.90 -6.00 -21.42
CA LYS A 549 -18.64 -5.19 -22.41
C LYS A 549 -19.78 -4.36 -21.81
N TYR A 550 -20.25 -4.70 -20.60
CA TYR A 550 -21.50 -4.16 -20.03
C TYR A 550 -21.47 -3.87 -18.52
N TYR A 551 -20.28 -3.80 -17.90
CA TYR A 551 -20.09 -3.36 -16.49
C TYR A 551 -21.00 -4.06 -15.46
N TYR A 552 -21.29 -5.34 -15.68
CA TYR A 552 -22.24 -6.05 -14.81
C TYR A 552 -21.66 -6.25 -13.41
N LYS A 553 -22.46 -5.80 -12.44
CA LYS A 553 -22.23 -5.83 -10.99
C LYS A 553 -21.54 -7.13 -10.54
N ILE A 554 -20.32 -7.02 -10.02
CA ILE A 554 -19.77 -8.03 -9.09
C ILE A 554 -20.80 -8.21 -7.97
N GLY A 555 -21.18 -9.47 -7.72
CA GLY A 555 -22.21 -9.84 -6.76
C GLY A 555 -21.63 -10.44 -5.49
N GLY A 556 -22.29 -10.25 -4.36
CA GLY A 556 -21.85 -10.75 -3.06
C GLY A 556 -22.02 -9.67 -1.98
N ALA A 557 -22.20 -10.09 -0.72
CA ALA A 557 -22.52 -9.17 0.38
C ALA A 557 -21.37 -8.18 0.72
N VAL A 558 -20.14 -8.55 0.35
CA VAL A 558 -18.91 -7.77 0.56
C VAL A 558 -18.30 -7.25 -0.73
N CYS A 559 -18.85 -7.54 -1.90
CA CYS A 559 -18.24 -7.13 -3.17
C CYS A 559 -18.58 -5.66 -3.46
N GLN A 560 -17.84 -4.74 -2.82
CA GLN A 560 -18.07 -3.30 -2.89
C GLN A 560 -17.53 -2.68 -4.18
N LYS A 561 -17.91 -1.40 -4.41
CA LYS A 561 -17.87 -0.74 -5.72
C LYS A 561 -17.42 0.72 -5.68
N THR A 562 -16.86 1.18 -4.57
CA THR A 562 -16.09 2.43 -4.59
C THR A 562 -14.66 2.12 -4.99
N TYR A 563 -13.94 3.12 -5.49
CA TYR A 563 -12.55 2.96 -5.86
C TYR A 563 -11.70 2.42 -4.70
N PHE A 564 -11.75 3.08 -3.54
CA PHE A 564 -10.94 2.73 -2.36
C PHE A 564 -11.07 1.25 -1.97
N HIS A 565 -12.29 0.71 -1.93
CA HIS A 565 -12.49 -0.72 -1.64
C HIS A 565 -11.85 -1.57 -2.74
N ALA A 566 -12.20 -1.33 -4.01
CA ALA A 566 -11.69 -2.08 -5.16
C ALA A 566 -10.15 -2.00 -5.33
N SER A 567 -9.48 -0.99 -4.78
CA SER A 567 -8.02 -0.92 -4.69
C SER A 567 -7.45 -1.98 -3.75
N GLN A 568 -8.04 -2.14 -2.56
CA GLN A 568 -7.63 -3.20 -1.62
C GLN A 568 -7.85 -4.59 -2.25
N GLU A 569 -8.96 -4.75 -2.98
CA GLU A 569 -9.29 -5.98 -3.72
C GLU A 569 -8.22 -6.37 -4.75
N VAL A 570 -7.90 -5.45 -5.66
CA VAL A 570 -6.96 -5.72 -6.75
C VAL A 570 -5.54 -5.93 -6.22
N ILE A 571 -5.12 -5.20 -5.19
CA ILE A 571 -3.78 -5.33 -4.60
C ILE A 571 -3.64 -6.69 -3.87
N ALA A 572 -4.58 -7.04 -3.00
CA ALA A 572 -4.52 -8.30 -2.27
C ALA A 572 -4.63 -9.52 -3.21
N THR A 573 -5.49 -9.46 -4.24
CA THR A 573 -5.56 -10.53 -5.27
C THR A 573 -4.33 -10.56 -6.19
N MET A 574 -3.68 -9.43 -6.46
CA MET A 574 -2.40 -9.37 -7.17
C MET A 574 -1.31 -10.14 -6.40
N ILE A 575 -1.22 -9.92 -5.08
CA ILE A 575 -0.25 -10.61 -4.21
C ILE A 575 -0.59 -12.10 -4.11
N MET A 576 -1.84 -12.45 -3.76
CA MET A 576 -2.26 -13.85 -3.58
C MET A 576 -2.24 -14.68 -4.87
N SER A 577 -2.36 -14.07 -6.06
CA SER A 577 -2.24 -14.79 -7.34
C SER A 577 -0.79 -14.99 -7.79
N GLY A 578 0.20 -14.39 -7.11
CA GLY A 578 1.58 -14.33 -7.62
C GLY A 578 1.69 -13.45 -8.86
N SER A 579 0.80 -12.45 -8.98
CA SER A 579 0.84 -11.49 -10.08
C SER A 579 1.81 -10.34 -9.84
N VAL A 580 2.29 -10.14 -8.60
CA VAL A 580 3.39 -9.20 -8.32
C VAL A 580 4.67 -9.73 -8.99
N PRO A 581 5.25 -9.02 -9.98
CA PRO A 581 6.52 -9.41 -10.59
C PRO A 581 7.70 -8.94 -9.73
N PRO A 582 8.85 -9.64 -9.72
CA PRO A 582 10.08 -9.06 -9.20
C PRO A 582 10.49 -7.83 -10.02
N LEU A 583 11.30 -6.94 -9.43
CA LEU A 583 11.90 -5.81 -10.15
C LEU A 583 12.64 -6.32 -11.40
N PRO A 584 12.34 -5.82 -12.62
CA PRO A 584 13.06 -6.22 -13.82
C PRO A 584 14.56 -5.90 -13.72
N GLY A 585 15.39 -6.52 -14.53
CA GLY A 585 16.84 -6.24 -14.55
C GLY A 585 17.63 -6.67 -13.31
N ARG A 586 16.99 -6.89 -12.13
CA ARG A 586 17.57 -7.62 -11.00
C ARG A 586 17.91 -9.02 -11.51
N GLY A 587 19.19 -9.21 -11.87
CA GLY A 587 19.67 -10.40 -12.56
C GLY A 587 19.17 -11.63 -11.82
N ALA A 588 18.24 -12.36 -12.43
CA ALA A 588 17.49 -13.38 -11.72
C ALA A 588 18.49 -14.40 -11.18
N ASP A 589 18.58 -14.54 -9.85
CA ASP A 589 19.22 -15.70 -9.28
C ASP A 589 18.47 -16.91 -9.86
N PRO A 590 19.13 -17.80 -10.64
CA PRO A 590 18.43 -18.85 -11.34
C PRO A 590 17.68 -19.82 -10.41
N THR A 591 17.98 -19.78 -9.10
CA THR A 591 17.29 -20.56 -8.08
C THR A 591 15.88 -20.05 -7.74
N ALA A 592 15.62 -18.74 -7.85
CA ALA A 592 14.36 -18.13 -7.41
C ALA A 592 13.17 -18.36 -8.36
N VAL A 593 13.43 -18.65 -9.65
CA VAL A 593 12.39 -18.76 -10.70
C VAL A 593 12.14 -20.23 -11.12
N VAL A 594 13.05 -21.16 -10.82
CA VAL A 594 13.01 -22.55 -11.33
C VAL A 594 12.40 -23.52 -10.32
N ARG A 595 11.09 -23.39 -10.08
CA ARG A 595 10.22 -24.49 -9.57
C ARG A 595 8.83 -24.59 -10.24
N LYS A 596 8.62 -23.95 -11.40
CA LYS A 596 7.53 -24.35 -12.31
C LYS A 596 8.02 -25.39 -13.32
N SER A 597 7.13 -26.34 -13.64
CA SER A 597 7.24 -27.46 -14.61
C SER A 597 8.23 -28.60 -14.35
N GLU A 598 7.86 -29.56 -13.49
CA GLU A 598 8.12 -31.00 -13.77
C GLU A 598 7.14 -31.99 -13.07
N VAL A 599 5.82 -31.86 -13.29
CA VAL A 599 4.83 -32.92 -12.93
C VAL A 599 3.75 -33.08 -14.00
N VAL A 600 4.14 -33.50 -15.22
CA VAL A 600 3.22 -34.20 -16.15
C VAL A 600 3.97 -35.29 -16.92
N SER A 601 4.19 -36.43 -16.28
CA SER A 601 4.27 -37.73 -16.96
C SER A 601 3.86 -38.84 -15.97
N GLY A 602 2.96 -39.75 -16.30
CA GLY A 602 2.02 -39.76 -17.43
C GLY A 602 0.97 -40.86 -17.25
N SER A 603 -0.06 -40.85 -18.10
CA SER A 603 -0.92 -42.02 -18.32
C SER A 603 -1.52 -41.93 -19.71
N ALA A 604 -1.08 -42.80 -20.61
CA ALA A 604 -1.61 -42.90 -21.96
C ALA A 604 -2.77 -43.92 -21.99
N ALA A 605 -3.95 -43.51 -22.46
CA ALA A 605 -4.99 -44.45 -22.87
C ALA A 605 -5.93 -43.86 -23.95
N ALA A 606 -6.06 -44.64 -25.04
CA ALA A 606 -7.21 -44.72 -25.94
C ALA A 606 -7.70 -43.47 -26.70
N THR A 607 -7.23 -43.39 -27.94
CA THR A 607 -7.94 -42.86 -29.13
C THR A 607 -9.42 -43.27 -29.24
N THR A 608 -10.28 -42.36 -29.71
CA THR A 608 -11.21 -42.64 -30.83
C THR A 608 -11.58 -41.34 -31.58
N ALA A 609 -11.95 -41.48 -32.86
CA ALA A 609 -12.14 -40.36 -33.81
C ALA A 609 -13.53 -39.68 -33.72
N GLY A 610 -13.64 -38.46 -34.26
CA GLY A 610 -14.89 -37.71 -34.42
C GLY A 610 -14.71 -36.53 -35.36
N ASP A 611 -15.42 -36.56 -36.49
CA ASP A 611 -15.19 -35.72 -37.67
C ASP A 611 -15.85 -34.32 -37.64
N SER A 612 -15.40 -33.47 -38.58
CA SER A 612 -16.17 -32.48 -39.34
C SER A 612 -16.56 -31.07 -38.78
N GLN A 613 -16.11 -30.08 -39.57
CA GLN A 613 -16.86 -28.92 -40.13
C GLN A 613 -17.44 -27.81 -39.23
N GLY A 614 -17.28 -26.55 -39.68
CA GLY A 614 -18.26 -25.49 -39.39
C GLY A 614 -17.75 -24.09 -39.08
N ALA A 615 -17.01 -23.43 -40.00
CA ALA A 615 -17.02 -21.96 -40.03
C ALA A 615 -18.37 -21.47 -40.61
N PRO A 616 -18.85 -20.29 -40.22
CA PRO A 616 -18.71 -19.18 -41.17
C PRO A 616 -18.35 -17.83 -40.54
N ALA A 617 -17.73 -16.98 -41.35
CA ALA A 617 -17.56 -15.56 -41.08
C ALA A 617 -18.91 -14.82 -41.16
N TYR A 618 -19.00 -13.65 -40.50
CA TYR A 618 -19.99 -12.63 -40.86
C TYR A 618 -19.32 -11.27 -41.07
N ALA A 619 -19.78 -10.57 -42.10
CA ALA A 619 -19.11 -9.42 -42.69
C ALA A 619 -19.55 -8.07 -42.10
N ALA A 620 -18.79 -7.03 -42.43
CA ALA A 620 -19.09 -5.64 -42.13
C ALA A 620 -20.37 -5.13 -42.80
N GLY A 621 -20.99 -4.09 -42.22
CA GLY A 621 -22.13 -3.38 -42.78
C GLY A 621 -22.25 -1.96 -42.23
N HIS A 622 -22.04 -0.96 -43.09
CA HIS A 622 -22.18 0.47 -42.80
C HIS A 622 -23.61 0.85 -42.35
N SER A 623 -23.77 1.96 -41.62
CA SER A 623 -24.40 3.20 -42.17
C SER A 623 -24.51 4.34 -41.15
N SER A 624 -24.28 5.56 -41.64
CA SER A 624 -24.38 6.85 -40.94
C SER A 624 -25.76 7.50 -41.10
N LEU A 625 -26.23 8.23 -40.08
CA LEU A 625 -27.18 9.36 -40.10
C LEU A 625 -27.36 9.84 -38.63
N GLY A 626 -27.48 11.12 -38.26
CA GLY A 626 -27.42 12.37 -39.04
C GLY A 626 -28.56 13.34 -38.66
N PHE A 627 -28.27 14.37 -37.85
CA PHE A 627 -29.17 15.47 -37.41
C PHE A 627 -30.35 15.05 -36.48
N ALA A 628 -30.94 15.92 -35.64
CA ALA A 628 -30.89 17.39 -35.55
C ALA A 628 -30.96 17.95 -34.10
N THR A 629 -30.68 19.25 -33.97
CA THR A 629 -30.72 20.11 -32.78
C THR A 629 -32.13 20.53 -32.34
N ALA A 630 -32.33 20.79 -31.03
CA ALA A 630 -33.32 21.74 -30.51
C ALA A 630 -32.87 22.33 -29.15
N ALA A 631 -33.26 23.56 -28.84
CA ALA A 631 -32.80 24.33 -27.67
C ALA A 631 -33.96 24.78 -26.75
N GLY A 632 -33.64 25.20 -25.53
CA GLY A 632 -34.58 25.78 -24.53
C GLY A 632 -34.20 25.33 -23.10
N VAL A 633 -33.47 26.09 -22.28
CA VAL A 633 -33.77 27.39 -21.61
C VAL A 633 -34.68 27.26 -20.38
N ALA A 634 -34.28 27.98 -19.31
CA ALA A 634 -34.99 28.36 -18.08
C ALA A 634 -34.70 27.57 -16.78
N ALA A 635 -34.02 28.29 -15.89
CA ALA A 635 -33.68 28.00 -14.51
C ALA A 635 -34.86 28.04 -13.51
N LEU A 636 -34.62 27.44 -12.34
CA LEU A 636 -34.93 27.84 -10.93
C LEU A 636 -35.01 26.54 -10.09
N ALA A 637 -34.69 26.41 -8.81
CA ALA A 637 -33.93 27.14 -7.79
C ALA A 637 -34.18 26.43 -6.44
N ALA A 638 -33.16 26.40 -5.57
CA ALA A 638 -33.23 26.34 -4.10
C ALA A 638 -33.56 25.03 -3.33
N VAL A 639 -32.99 25.00 -2.11
CA VAL A 639 -33.25 24.13 -0.94
C VAL A 639 -32.65 22.71 -1.05
N VAL A 640 -31.76 22.23 -0.15
CA VAL A 640 -31.22 22.75 1.15
C VAL A 640 -29.74 23.08 1.01
#